data_AF-A0A1V4S9P6-F1
#
_entry.id   AF-A0A1V4S9P6-F1
#
_cell.length_a   1.000
_cell.length_b   1.000
_cell.length_c   1.000
_cell.angle_alpha   90.00
_cell.angle_beta   90.00
_cell.angle_gamma   90.00
#
_symmetry.space_group_name_H-M   'P 1'
#
loop_
_entity.id
_entity.type
_entity.pdbx_description
1 polymer ?
#
loop_
_entity_poly.entity_id
_entity_poly.type
_entity_poly.pdbx_seq_one_letter_code
_entity_poly.pdbx_strand_id
1 'polypeptide(L)'
;MKHKRFGITTIFIILVTILSMSIIAQGAALTPGATYTVSVEAVNSDGTVTTDLGITTTAVADADGKLAFTLSSGIPTSASYNFLVVTATDGTVTRKAVVAAPATGGSVDLGLSETSTVQANAVLSAFEASGSDNALIAAIISLTCRSGALNEYETKYLALGMKQCVLGPDKWLSDFAALDPSYMDTGPVDLTDRGLVPYLITKGYADYLNSFYTEIRERFYLISALMKESVDSYFAESKNNAEEAKKRGEAAGKVIDILVEAASAAGIDTEDFLNAFPEMGIVMVCVADYMADYIAILIENGGDDLVTANAWLNTHLGLTVTDINDFAANFPCLDKVALSMEDGMRQGVMKGKAKAMLEKYEAGLTTLNATDSQKTRFTEATAALTNAMVECFQEFDEVFDNPDDMPTEDEIKTAQEAIDAAMNDAFNEYMTNTQSTEDEIDGTKPDHTPVANADNDGLRWKIAKALGLKYYKWADRWGNSDDQAGTYLGDDVGKFWGQNGQAWIPITMAVVYNWAADILENGGYITYYGSASSSADDASVDDYSALYVHSGTGGRANSDVPIPEMMSWLKEIDNFFVGAKDDGAKTVTDPIKHYSDDEYENQLFGICAFGEGGATYTQKATIVSNTSDTLTLDDVSGIDANSMYFIYSNDPIRTNFVLKDFAKYRDHITTNALTKTFVTLSNLKAIRQDIEIIEFNFFSTFDQGPVDDSVFQAANEVKKARLDDLVKHIGGVQDSSGTPITPAQKEALVLMFVQPDF
;
A
#
# COMPACT_ATOMS: atom_id res chain seq x y z
N MET A 1 41.27 8.75 -16.47
CA MET A 1 41.44 9.66 -15.32
C MET A 1 40.14 9.63 -14.55
N LYS A 2 40.15 9.31 -13.25
CA LYS A 2 38.95 9.27 -12.41
C LYS A 2 38.45 10.71 -12.23
N HIS A 3 37.42 11.12 -12.98
CA HIS A 3 36.73 12.36 -12.73
C HIS A 3 35.91 12.18 -11.45
N LYS A 4 36.43 12.70 -10.34
CA LYS A 4 35.62 12.98 -9.16
C LYS A 4 34.53 13.95 -9.60
N ARG A 5 33.27 13.57 -9.34
CA ARG A 5 32.09 14.42 -9.38
C ARG A 5 32.45 15.82 -8.89
N PHE A 6 32.41 16.80 -9.80
CA PHE A 6 32.28 18.19 -9.39
C PHE A 6 30.80 18.37 -9.11
N GLY A 7 30.44 18.55 -7.85
CA GLY A 7 29.12 19.05 -7.49
C GLY A 7 28.91 20.38 -8.19
N ILE A 8 27.94 20.43 -9.09
CA ILE A 8 27.39 21.67 -9.61
C ILE A 8 26.36 22.12 -8.57
N THR A 9 26.88 22.63 -7.47
CA THR A 9 26.11 23.41 -6.50
C THR A 9 26.85 24.73 -6.38
N THR A 10 26.20 25.81 -6.81
CA THR A 10 26.62 27.21 -6.60
C THR A 10 27.73 27.74 -7.51
N ILE A 11 27.36 28.52 -8.54
CA ILE A 11 27.88 29.86 -8.91
C ILE A 11 27.34 30.20 -10.31
N PHE A 12 26.27 31.00 -10.38
CA PHE A 12 26.16 32.16 -11.29
C PHE A 12 24.89 32.97 -10.92
N ILE A 13 25.03 33.87 -9.94
CA ILE A 13 24.14 35.04 -9.76
C ILE A 13 25.02 36.28 -9.70
N ILE A 14 24.50 37.36 -10.30
CA ILE A 14 24.92 38.78 -10.39
C ILE A 14 25.30 39.12 -11.85
N LEU A 15 24.68 40.06 -12.59
CA LEU A 15 23.57 40.98 -12.36
C LEU A 15 23.42 41.78 -13.68
N VAL A 16 22.30 41.65 -14.40
CA VAL A 16 21.77 42.75 -15.23
C VAL A 16 20.26 42.76 -15.07
N THR A 17 19.82 43.68 -14.20
CA THR A 17 18.44 44.12 -14.06
C THR A 17 18.14 45.13 -15.16
N ILE A 18 17.29 44.81 -16.14
CA ILE A 18 16.48 45.81 -16.85
C ILE A 18 15.06 45.27 -17.01
N LEU A 19 14.20 45.78 -16.14
CA LEU A 19 12.82 46.18 -16.38
C LEU A 19 12.28 45.94 -17.82
N SER A 20 11.67 44.79 -18.04
CA SER A 20 10.55 44.64 -18.95
C SER A 20 9.47 43.92 -18.16
N MET A 21 8.56 44.71 -17.55
CA MET A 21 7.24 44.22 -17.20
C MET A 21 6.55 43.88 -18.52
N SER A 22 6.84 42.70 -19.06
CA SER A 22 5.87 42.00 -19.88
C SER A 22 4.67 41.83 -18.97
N ILE A 23 3.53 42.37 -19.38
CA ILE A 23 2.25 41.98 -18.81
C ILE A 23 2.13 40.51 -19.20
N ILE A 24 2.56 39.62 -18.30
CA ILE A 24 2.51 38.17 -18.51
C ILE A 24 1.03 37.82 -18.59
N ALA A 25 0.64 37.22 -19.70
CA ALA A 25 -0.72 36.84 -19.98
C ALA A 25 -1.06 35.61 -19.13
N GLN A 26 -1.53 35.86 -17.90
CA GLN A 26 -2.13 34.84 -17.02
C GLN A 26 -2.98 33.88 -17.85
N GLY A 27 -2.85 32.57 -17.61
CA GLY A 27 -3.70 31.48 -18.13
C GLY A 27 -5.01 31.99 -18.68
N ALA A 28 -5.01 32.28 -19.97
CA ALA A 28 -5.97 33.20 -20.53
C ALA A 28 -7.21 32.39 -20.87
N ALA A 29 -8.27 32.61 -20.09
CA ALA A 29 -9.63 32.40 -20.55
C ALA A 29 -9.75 32.85 -22.01
N LEU A 30 -10.48 32.09 -22.83
CA LEU A 30 -10.63 32.41 -24.24
C LEU A 30 -11.15 33.84 -24.41
N THR A 31 -10.73 34.50 -25.48
CA THR A 31 -11.00 35.94 -25.67
C THR A 31 -12.51 36.17 -25.67
N PRO A 32 -13.07 36.89 -24.67
CA PRO A 32 -14.52 37.07 -24.59
C PRO A 32 -15.10 37.71 -25.85
N GLY A 33 -16.16 37.11 -26.39
CA GLY A 33 -16.82 37.54 -27.62
C GLY A 33 -16.11 37.13 -28.92
N ALA A 34 -14.95 36.48 -28.87
CA ALA A 34 -14.31 35.92 -30.06
C ALA A 34 -15.02 34.62 -30.51
N THR A 35 -15.03 34.40 -31.83
CA THR A 35 -15.58 33.19 -32.43
C THR A 35 -14.47 32.16 -32.63
N TYR A 36 -14.64 31.00 -32.02
CA TYR A 36 -13.76 29.85 -32.16
C TYR A 36 -14.38 28.83 -33.12
N THR A 37 -13.55 28.27 -33.98
CA THR A 37 -13.89 27.05 -34.72
C THR A 37 -13.52 25.86 -33.85
N VAL A 38 -14.50 25.00 -33.61
CA VAL A 38 -14.31 23.73 -32.90
C VAL A 38 -14.30 22.62 -33.94
N SER A 39 -13.24 21.81 -33.96
CA SER A 39 -13.10 20.65 -34.84
C SER A 39 -12.89 19.37 -34.04
N VAL A 40 -13.30 18.25 -34.62
CA VAL A 40 -13.08 16.91 -34.06
C VAL A 40 -12.30 16.07 -35.04
N GLU A 41 -11.22 15.47 -34.53
CA GLU A 41 -10.44 14.44 -35.20
C GLU A 41 -10.52 13.15 -34.37
N ALA A 42 -10.22 12.00 -34.99
CA ALA A 42 -10.14 10.73 -34.28
C ALA A 42 -8.69 10.24 -34.23
N VAL A 43 -8.35 9.49 -33.18
CA VAL A 43 -7.06 8.81 -33.08
C VAL A 43 -7.20 7.40 -33.64
N ASN A 44 -6.42 7.08 -34.67
CA ASN A 44 -6.34 5.76 -35.26
C ASN A 44 -5.65 4.76 -34.32
N SER A 45 -5.89 3.46 -34.53
CA SER A 45 -5.25 2.41 -33.73
C SER A 45 -3.73 2.33 -33.87
N ASP A 46 -3.15 3.00 -34.88
CA ASP A 46 -1.70 3.14 -35.07
C ASP A 46 -1.12 4.39 -34.37
N GLY A 47 -1.94 5.07 -33.56
CA GLY A 47 -1.58 6.27 -32.82
C GLY A 47 -1.57 7.57 -33.63
N THR A 48 -1.80 7.51 -34.94
CA THR A 48 -1.91 8.72 -35.78
C THR A 48 -3.28 9.38 -35.64
N VAL A 49 -3.37 10.68 -35.91
CA VAL A 49 -4.66 11.40 -35.97
C VAL A 49 -5.23 11.33 -37.39
N THR A 50 -6.52 11.06 -37.53
CA THR A 50 -7.22 11.07 -38.82
C THR A 50 -7.11 12.42 -39.50
N THR A 51 -6.97 12.43 -40.83
CA THR A 51 -7.22 13.66 -41.60
C THR A 51 -8.64 14.16 -41.35
N ASP A 52 -8.80 15.47 -41.12
CA ASP A 52 -10.04 16.21 -40.85
C ASP A 52 -11.32 15.43 -41.20
N LEU A 53 -12.08 15.07 -40.16
CA LEU A 53 -13.35 14.35 -40.29
C LEU A 53 -14.46 15.22 -40.92
N GLY A 54 -14.20 16.52 -41.14
CA GLY A 54 -15.18 17.51 -41.58
C GLY A 54 -16.21 17.85 -40.49
N ILE A 55 -15.97 17.41 -39.25
CA ILE A 55 -16.84 17.65 -38.11
C ILE A 55 -16.38 18.95 -37.46
N THR A 56 -17.06 20.04 -37.81
CA THR A 56 -16.75 21.36 -37.29
C THR A 56 -18.01 22.10 -36.86
N THR A 57 -17.86 22.98 -35.87
CA THR A 57 -18.85 23.98 -35.49
C THR A 57 -18.15 25.27 -35.10
N THR A 58 -18.92 26.34 -34.91
CA THR A 58 -18.40 27.60 -34.39
C THR A 58 -19.09 27.94 -33.08
N ALA A 59 -18.32 28.42 -32.11
CA ALA A 59 -18.82 28.84 -30.82
C ALA A 59 -18.24 30.22 -30.47
N VAL A 60 -19.03 31.04 -29.78
CA VAL A 60 -18.58 32.36 -29.31
C VAL A 60 -18.24 32.23 -27.84
N ALA A 61 -17.03 32.64 -27.46
CA ALA A 61 -16.62 32.67 -26.06
C ALA A 61 -17.51 33.67 -25.30
N ASP A 62 -18.05 33.26 -24.16
CA ASP A 62 -18.88 34.12 -23.33
C ASP A 62 -18.06 35.20 -22.59
N ALA A 63 -18.68 35.93 -21.67
CA ALA A 63 -18.02 36.99 -20.90
C ALA A 63 -16.87 36.46 -20.02
N ASP A 64 -16.97 35.19 -19.61
CA ASP A 64 -15.98 34.53 -18.78
C ASP A 64 -14.89 33.88 -19.63
N GLY A 65 -15.14 33.62 -20.92
CA GLY A 65 -14.23 32.96 -21.85
C GLY A 65 -14.53 31.47 -22.02
N LYS A 66 -15.75 31.02 -21.67
CA LYS A 66 -16.20 29.64 -21.90
C LYS A 66 -16.79 29.48 -23.29
N LEU A 67 -16.64 28.30 -23.87
CA LEU A 67 -17.36 27.88 -25.08
C LEU A 67 -18.47 26.90 -24.72
N ALA A 68 -19.68 27.19 -25.15
CA ALA A 68 -20.78 26.24 -25.19
C ALA A 68 -21.07 25.89 -26.65
N PHE A 69 -20.98 24.61 -26.99
CA PHE A 69 -21.29 24.12 -28.33
C PHE A 69 -21.90 22.72 -28.28
N THR A 70 -22.50 22.30 -29.39
CA THR A 70 -23.04 20.95 -29.55
C THR A 70 -22.67 20.45 -30.93
N LEU A 71 -22.15 19.23 -30.99
CA LEU A 71 -21.89 18.52 -32.23
C LEU A 71 -22.90 17.38 -32.35
N SER A 72 -23.93 17.58 -33.18
CA SER A 72 -25.12 16.72 -33.18
C SER A 72 -25.10 15.60 -34.22
N SER A 73 -24.11 15.54 -35.12
CA SER A 73 -24.05 14.52 -36.17
C SER A 73 -22.62 14.20 -36.59
N GLY A 74 -22.37 12.93 -36.90
CA GLY A 74 -21.10 12.48 -37.48
C GLY A 74 -20.00 12.17 -36.47
N ILE A 75 -20.23 12.36 -35.16
CA ILE A 75 -19.24 12.07 -34.13
C ILE A 75 -18.92 10.56 -34.12
N PRO A 76 -17.64 10.17 -34.29
CA PRO A 76 -17.27 8.77 -34.20
C PRO A 76 -17.52 8.21 -32.80
N THR A 77 -17.80 6.92 -32.72
CA THR A 77 -18.12 6.25 -31.45
C THR A 77 -16.98 5.35 -31.00
N SER A 78 -17.04 4.88 -29.75
CA SER A 78 -16.12 3.88 -29.19
C SER A 78 -16.05 2.56 -29.96
N ALA A 79 -17.01 2.31 -30.87
CA ALA A 79 -16.96 1.15 -31.77
C ALA A 79 -15.98 1.32 -32.94
N SER A 80 -15.54 2.56 -33.23
CA SER A 80 -14.67 2.88 -34.37
C SER A 80 -13.31 3.43 -33.96
N TYR A 81 -13.25 4.16 -32.84
CA TYR A 81 -12.03 4.78 -32.33
C TYR A 81 -12.04 4.75 -30.80
N ASN A 82 -10.89 4.63 -30.16
CA ASN A 82 -10.82 4.71 -28.71
C ASN A 82 -10.89 6.18 -28.23
N PHE A 83 -10.26 7.09 -28.99
CA PHE A 83 -10.11 8.49 -28.61
C PHE A 83 -10.49 9.46 -29.72
N LEU A 84 -10.94 10.63 -29.30
CA LEU A 84 -11.19 11.80 -30.14
C LEU A 84 -10.29 12.94 -29.68
N VAL A 85 -9.87 13.77 -30.64
CA VAL A 85 -9.17 15.03 -30.37
C VAL A 85 -10.15 16.16 -30.66
N VAL A 86 -10.40 16.99 -29.65
CA VAL A 86 -11.24 18.18 -29.80
C VAL A 86 -10.34 19.40 -29.75
N THR A 87 -10.39 20.21 -30.82
CA THR A 87 -9.58 21.42 -30.95
C THR A 87 -10.51 22.64 -31.09
N ALA A 88 -10.29 23.68 -30.29
CA ALA A 88 -10.93 24.98 -30.43
C ALA A 88 -9.88 26.02 -30.83
N THR A 89 -10.08 26.74 -31.94
CA THR A 89 -9.13 27.76 -32.41
C THR A 89 -9.82 28.97 -33.05
N ASP A 90 -9.27 30.17 -32.80
CA ASP A 90 -9.62 31.40 -33.52
C ASP A 90 -8.55 31.80 -34.55
N GLY A 91 -7.55 30.93 -34.78
CA GLY A 91 -6.37 31.17 -35.60
C GLY A 91 -5.18 31.80 -34.87
N THR A 92 -5.38 32.27 -33.63
CA THR A 92 -4.33 32.81 -32.75
C THR A 92 -4.18 31.96 -31.49
N VAL A 93 -5.28 31.74 -30.77
CA VAL A 93 -5.36 30.89 -29.58
C VAL A 93 -5.91 29.53 -30.00
N THR A 94 -5.23 28.47 -29.57
CA THR A 94 -5.66 27.09 -29.77
C THR A 94 -5.72 26.38 -28.42
N ARG A 95 -6.82 25.70 -28.17
CA ARG A 95 -6.97 24.77 -27.04
C ARG A 95 -7.33 23.38 -27.56
N LYS A 96 -6.79 22.35 -26.92
CA LYS A 96 -6.97 20.96 -27.32
C LYS A 96 -7.24 20.06 -26.11
N ALA A 97 -8.00 19.00 -26.31
CA ALA A 97 -8.13 17.88 -25.38
C ALA A 97 -8.21 16.55 -26.14
N VAL A 98 -7.70 15.49 -25.52
CA VAL A 98 -7.96 14.10 -25.91
C VAL A 98 -9.05 13.57 -25.00
N VAL A 99 -10.11 13.01 -25.59
CA VAL A 99 -11.25 12.47 -24.84
C VAL A 99 -11.62 11.09 -25.34
N ALA A 100 -12.28 10.30 -24.50
CA ALA A 100 -12.82 9.01 -24.93
C ALA A 100 -13.85 9.21 -26.05
N ALA A 101 -13.84 8.35 -27.06
CA ALA A 101 -14.94 8.33 -28.02
C ALA A 101 -16.24 7.90 -27.30
N PRO A 102 -17.37 8.60 -27.50
CA PRO A 102 -18.60 8.27 -26.80
C PRO A 102 -19.16 6.92 -27.24
N ALA A 103 -19.88 6.24 -26.35
CA ALA A 103 -20.75 5.15 -26.76
C ALA A 103 -21.82 5.65 -27.76
N THR A 104 -22.44 4.74 -28.51
CA THR A 104 -23.51 5.12 -29.46
C THR A 104 -24.65 5.83 -28.74
N GLY A 105 -24.91 7.09 -29.09
CA GLY A 105 -25.93 7.93 -28.45
C GLY A 105 -25.50 8.52 -27.09
N GLY A 106 -24.27 8.28 -26.66
CA GLY A 106 -23.68 8.86 -25.45
C GLY A 106 -23.14 10.27 -25.67
N SER A 107 -22.77 10.92 -24.57
CA SER A 107 -22.08 12.21 -24.52
C SER A 107 -20.74 12.04 -23.82
N VAL A 108 -19.79 12.93 -24.13
CA VAL A 108 -18.51 13.03 -23.43
C VAL A 108 -18.35 14.47 -22.95
N ASP A 109 -18.02 14.60 -21.67
CA ASP A 109 -17.68 15.87 -21.05
C ASP A 109 -16.23 16.22 -21.34
N LEU A 110 -15.96 17.49 -21.66
CA LEU A 110 -14.61 17.97 -21.92
C LEU A 110 -14.40 19.38 -21.38
N GLY A 111 -13.22 19.61 -20.82
CA GLY A 111 -12.68 20.93 -20.49
C GLY A 111 -11.49 21.23 -21.39
N LEU A 112 -11.36 22.50 -21.80
CA LEU A 112 -10.25 22.98 -22.62
C LEU A 112 -9.49 24.07 -21.86
N SER A 113 -8.24 23.81 -21.50
CA SER A 113 -7.31 24.77 -20.90
C SER A 113 -5.91 24.65 -21.51
N GLU A 114 -4.99 25.50 -21.10
CA GLU A 114 -3.56 25.42 -21.42
C GLU A 114 -3.00 24.05 -21.03
N THR A 115 -3.27 23.61 -19.81
CA THR A 115 -2.82 22.31 -19.30
C THR A 115 -3.42 21.16 -20.09
N SER A 116 -4.73 21.20 -20.41
CA SER A 116 -5.33 20.14 -21.25
C SER A 116 -4.72 20.08 -22.65
N THR A 117 -4.24 21.22 -23.16
CA THR A 117 -3.59 21.31 -24.48
C THR A 117 -2.23 20.65 -24.45
N VAL A 118 -1.43 20.92 -23.41
CA VAL A 118 -0.14 20.26 -23.20
C VAL A 118 -0.34 18.76 -23.00
N GLN A 119 -1.29 18.35 -22.14
CA GLN A 119 -1.67 16.96 -21.95
C GLN A 119 -2.05 16.28 -23.27
N ALA A 120 -2.92 16.92 -24.07
CA ALA A 120 -3.32 16.38 -25.37
C ALA A 120 -2.13 16.22 -26.31
N ASN A 121 -1.22 17.19 -26.35
CA ASN A 121 -0.02 17.08 -27.19
C ASN A 121 0.93 15.98 -26.69
N ALA A 122 1.06 15.78 -25.38
CA ALA A 122 1.85 14.68 -24.80
C ALA A 122 1.24 13.32 -25.17
N VAL A 123 -0.07 13.16 -24.99
CA VAL A 123 -0.80 11.93 -25.35
C VAL A 123 -0.64 11.61 -26.83
N LEU A 124 -0.86 12.59 -27.71
CA LEU A 124 -0.71 12.39 -29.15
C LEU A 124 0.72 12.05 -29.57
N SER A 125 1.72 12.70 -28.95
CA SER A 125 3.12 12.37 -29.20
C SER A 125 3.46 10.94 -28.73
N ALA A 126 2.87 10.49 -27.61
CA ALA A 126 3.09 9.15 -27.08
C ALA A 126 2.37 8.08 -27.94
N PHE A 127 1.20 8.40 -28.48
CA PHE A 127 0.50 7.56 -29.42
C PHE A 127 1.30 7.36 -30.70
N GLU A 128 1.78 8.44 -31.31
CA GLU A 128 2.64 8.36 -32.49
C GLU A 128 3.93 7.55 -32.20
N ALA A 129 4.59 7.83 -31.07
CA ALA A 129 5.83 7.14 -30.69
C ALA A 129 5.63 5.65 -30.35
N SER A 130 4.46 5.28 -29.83
CA SER A 130 4.12 3.88 -29.54
C SER A 130 3.55 3.13 -30.75
N GLY A 131 3.10 3.84 -31.78
CA GLY A 131 2.35 3.26 -32.89
C GLY A 131 1.01 2.68 -32.43
N SER A 132 0.40 3.23 -31.37
CA SER A 132 -0.83 2.72 -30.77
C SER A 132 -1.65 3.82 -30.09
N ASP A 133 -2.97 3.63 -29.97
CA ASP A 133 -3.87 4.47 -29.18
C ASP A 133 -4.09 3.88 -27.77
N ASN A 134 -3.00 3.47 -27.11
CA ASN A 134 -3.05 2.74 -25.84
C ASN A 134 -3.68 3.58 -24.69
N ALA A 135 -4.83 3.14 -24.19
CA ALA A 135 -5.56 3.86 -23.15
C ALA A 135 -4.83 4.00 -21.81
N LEU A 136 -3.94 3.06 -21.47
CA LEU A 136 -3.12 3.16 -20.27
C LEU A 136 -2.10 4.30 -20.38
N ILE A 137 -1.45 4.46 -21.53
CA ILE A 137 -0.52 5.60 -21.78
C ILE A 137 -1.26 6.93 -21.62
N ALA A 138 -2.46 7.05 -22.20
CA ALA A 138 -3.25 8.27 -22.09
C ALA A 138 -3.63 8.60 -20.64
N ALA A 139 -4.03 7.58 -19.86
CA ALA A 139 -4.40 7.75 -18.46
C ALA A 139 -3.19 8.18 -17.61
N ILE A 140 -2.04 7.52 -17.80
CA ILE A 140 -0.80 7.85 -17.08
C ILE A 140 -0.30 9.27 -17.44
N ILE A 141 -0.37 9.69 -18.71
CA ILE A 141 0.00 11.07 -19.08
C ILE A 141 -0.94 12.10 -18.44
N SER A 142 -2.24 11.77 -18.33
CA SER A 142 -3.22 12.63 -17.65
C SER A 142 -2.92 12.79 -16.15
N LEU A 143 -2.28 11.78 -15.54
CA LEU A 143 -1.82 11.80 -14.15
C LEU A 143 -0.49 12.59 -13.96
N THR A 144 0.42 12.51 -14.92
CA THR A 144 1.80 13.04 -14.78
C THR A 144 1.99 14.43 -15.38
N CYS A 145 1.23 14.81 -16.40
CA CYS A 145 1.32 16.13 -17.02
C CYS A 145 0.48 17.15 -16.24
N ARG A 146 1.13 17.90 -15.35
CA ARG A 146 0.48 18.79 -14.36
C ARG A 146 0.55 20.28 -14.71
N SER A 147 1.34 20.68 -15.70
CA SER A 147 1.55 22.10 -16.04
C SER A 147 1.30 22.43 -17.50
N GLY A 148 0.70 23.60 -17.73
CA GLY A 148 0.59 24.24 -19.04
C GLY A 148 1.90 24.87 -19.53
N ALA A 149 2.91 24.97 -18.67
CA ALA A 149 4.16 25.67 -18.96
C ALA A 149 5.16 24.83 -19.77
N LEU A 150 4.87 23.54 -20.00
CA LEU A 150 5.74 22.67 -20.77
C LEU A 150 5.73 23.07 -22.25
N ASN A 151 6.92 23.19 -22.82
CA ASN A 151 7.07 23.44 -24.24
C ASN A 151 6.86 22.17 -25.08
N GLU A 152 6.95 22.29 -26.41
CA GLU A 152 6.76 21.17 -27.34
C GLU A 152 7.75 20.01 -27.10
N TYR A 153 9.02 20.31 -26.85
CA TYR A 153 10.07 19.30 -26.67
C TYR A 153 9.97 18.60 -25.31
N GLU A 154 9.64 19.34 -24.25
CA GLU A 154 9.35 18.77 -22.92
C GLU A 154 8.12 17.87 -22.96
N THR A 155 7.10 18.27 -23.71
CA THR A 155 5.90 17.46 -23.98
C THR A 155 6.25 16.16 -24.70
N LYS A 156 7.13 16.21 -25.71
CA LYS A 156 7.63 15.00 -26.41
C LYS A 156 8.54 14.14 -25.54
N TYR A 157 9.35 14.75 -24.67
CA TYR A 157 10.16 14.02 -23.71
C TYR A 157 9.27 13.27 -22.71
N LEU A 158 8.25 13.93 -22.16
CA LEU A 158 7.25 13.29 -21.30
C LEU A 158 6.58 12.12 -22.02
N ALA A 159 6.15 12.33 -23.27
CA ALA A 159 5.55 11.30 -24.10
C ALA A 159 6.48 10.09 -24.32
N LEU A 160 7.74 10.35 -24.65
CA LEU A 160 8.76 9.31 -24.81
C LEU A 160 8.95 8.54 -23.51
N GLY A 161 9.17 9.25 -22.39
CA GLY A 161 9.34 8.65 -21.06
C GLY A 161 8.16 7.75 -20.69
N MET A 162 6.93 8.23 -20.84
CA MET A 162 5.73 7.45 -20.53
C MET A 162 5.54 6.24 -21.45
N LYS A 163 5.90 6.35 -22.73
CA LYS A 163 5.93 5.19 -23.63
C LYS A 163 6.91 4.13 -23.13
N GLN A 164 8.13 4.50 -22.74
CA GLN A 164 9.12 3.55 -22.20
C GLN A 164 8.65 2.95 -20.86
N CYS A 165 8.13 3.79 -19.95
CA CYS A 165 7.68 3.36 -18.63
C CYS A 165 6.52 2.37 -18.72
N VAL A 166 5.55 2.61 -19.60
CA VAL A 166 4.35 1.77 -19.72
C VAL A 166 4.63 0.52 -20.55
N LEU A 167 5.20 0.66 -21.75
CA LEU A 167 5.35 -0.46 -22.69
C LEU A 167 6.67 -1.22 -22.55
N GLY A 168 7.59 -0.70 -21.75
CA GLY A 168 8.94 -1.23 -21.59
C GLY A 168 9.98 -0.45 -22.39
N PRO A 169 11.26 -0.62 -22.00
CA PRO A 169 12.39 0.08 -22.59
C PRO A 169 12.72 -0.44 -23.99
N ASP A 170 12.95 0.48 -24.92
CA ASP A 170 13.55 0.20 -26.21
C ASP A 170 15.02 -0.17 -26.06
N LYS A 171 15.55 -0.83 -27.09
CA LYS A 171 16.94 -1.31 -27.12
C LYS A 171 17.98 -0.21 -26.82
N TRP A 172 17.78 1.02 -27.27
CA TRP A 172 18.75 2.11 -27.04
C TRP A 172 18.91 2.42 -25.55
N LEU A 173 17.84 2.29 -24.78
CA LEU A 173 17.84 2.53 -23.34
C LEU A 173 18.46 1.33 -22.60
N SER A 174 18.13 0.10 -23.02
CA SER A 174 18.77 -1.11 -22.49
C SER A 174 20.28 -1.15 -22.79
N ASP A 175 20.69 -0.71 -23.98
CA ASP A 175 22.10 -0.59 -24.36
C ASP A 175 22.81 0.44 -23.48
N PHE A 176 22.17 1.59 -23.21
CA PHE A 176 22.71 2.61 -22.31
C PHE A 176 22.89 2.07 -20.89
N ALA A 177 21.87 1.43 -20.33
CA ALA A 177 21.94 0.81 -19.00
C ALA A 177 23.07 -0.23 -18.88
N ALA A 178 23.51 -0.81 -20.01
CA ALA A 178 24.62 -1.75 -20.08
C ALA A 178 26.00 -1.11 -20.37
N LEU A 179 26.06 0.13 -20.88
CA LEU A 179 27.28 0.72 -21.46
C LEU A 179 28.31 1.18 -20.42
N ASP A 180 27.88 1.72 -19.27
CA ASP A 180 28.81 2.06 -18.18
C ASP A 180 28.06 2.22 -16.83
N PRO A 181 28.38 1.40 -15.81
CA PRO A 181 27.86 1.56 -14.45
C PRO A 181 28.11 2.93 -13.82
N SER A 182 29.02 3.74 -14.36
CA SER A 182 29.34 5.07 -13.80
C SER A 182 28.37 6.17 -14.21
N TYR A 183 27.53 5.95 -15.24
CA TYR A 183 26.47 6.89 -15.62
C TYR A 183 25.15 6.67 -14.87
N MET A 184 25.01 5.57 -14.12
CA MET A 184 23.84 5.35 -13.25
C MET A 184 24.34 5.20 -11.81
N ASP A 185 23.76 5.95 -10.87
CA ASP A 185 24.17 5.86 -9.44
C ASP A 185 23.91 4.46 -8.86
N THR A 186 23.03 3.68 -9.51
CA THR A 186 22.59 2.33 -9.15
C THR A 186 23.42 1.20 -9.78
N GLY A 187 24.40 1.50 -10.63
CA GLY A 187 25.16 0.48 -11.38
C GLY A 187 24.39 -0.07 -12.60
N PRO A 188 24.85 -1.17 -13.23
CA PRO A 188 24.16 -1.71 -14.41
C PRO A 188 22.81 -2.30 -14.01
N VAL A 189 21.72 -1.76 -14.56
CA VAL A 189 20.36 -2.23 -14.31
C VAL A 189 19.89 -3.05 -15.52
N ASP A 190 19.45 -4.29 -15.28
CA ASP A 190 18.74 -5.05 -16.31
C ASP A 190 17.34 -4.49 -16.48
N LEU A 191 17.08 -3.95 -17.67
CA LEU A 191 15.80 -3.34 -18.02
C LEU A 191 14.84 -4.31 -18.74
N THR A 192 15.23 -5.56 -19.00
CA THR A 192 14.49 -6.50 -19.87
C THR A 192 13.02 -6.70 -19.46
N ASP A 193 12.76 -6.73 -18.14
CA ASP A 193 11.44 -6.98 -17.57
C ASP A 193 10.87 -5.74 -16.83
N ARG A 194 11.45 -4.56 -17.07
CA ARG A 194 11.09 -3.31 -16.39
C ARG A 194 10.01 -2.54 -17.14
N GLY A 195 9.27 -1.72 -16.40
CA GLY A 195 8.08 -1.00 -16.87
C GLY A 195 6.78 -1.74 -16.55
N LEU A 196 5.65 -1.04 -16.65
CA LEU A 196 4.37 -1.53 -16.16
C LEU A 196 3.92 -2.81 -16.87
N VAL A 197 3.85 -2.79 -18.20
CA VAL A 197 3.36 -3.92 -19.00
C VAL A 197 4.33 -5.11 -18.95
N PRO A 198 5.65 -4.93 -19.13
CA PRO A 198 6.61 -6.03 -18.96
C PRO A 198 6.52 -6.70 -17.59
N TYR A 199 6.45 -5.91 -16.51
CA TYR A 199 6.28 -6.46 -15.16
C TYR A 199 5.02 -7.33 -15.05
N LEU A 200 3.87 -6.82 -15.49
CA LEU A 200 2.62 -7.58 -15.46
C LEU A 200 2.71 -8.88 -16.29
N ILE A 201 3.44 -8.88 -17.40
CA ILE A 201 3.68 -10.09 -18.18
C ILE A 201 4.49 -11.11 -17.36
N THR A 202 5.52 -10.69 -16.63
CA THR A 202 6.30 -11.60 -15.76
C THR A 202 5.46 -12.22 -14.64
N LYS A 203 4.40 -11.51 -14.20
CA LYS A 203 3.41 -12.00 -13.23
C LYS A 203 2.33 -12.89 -13.85
N GLY A 204 2.37 -13.14 -15.16
CA GLY A 204 1.44 -14.02 -15.85
C GLY A 204 0.18 -13.34 -16.36
N TYR A 205 0.14 -12.00 -16.42
CA TYR A 205 -1.04 -11.24 -16.85
C TYR A 205 -1.11 -10.93 -18.35
N ALA A 206 -0.25 -11.54 -19.18
CA ALA A 206 -0.19 -11.26 -20.63
C ALA A 206 -1.56 -11.38 -21.32
N ASP A 207 -2.35 -12.42 -21.00
CA ASP A 207 -3.67 -12.65 -21.59
C ASP A 207 -4.76 -11.68 -21.08
N TYR A 208 -4.49 -10.94 -20.00
CA TYR A 208 -5.43 -10.01 -19.35
C TYR A 208 -5.27 -8.57 -19.83
N LEU A 209 -4.12 -8.22 -20.44
CA LEU A 209 -3.80 -6.85 -20.85
C LEU A 209 -4.83 -6.25 -21.82
N ASN A 210 -5.37 -7.05 -22.75
CA ASN A 210 -6.38 -6.54 -23.69
C ASN A 210 -7.69 -6.18 -22.98
N SER A 211 -8.12 -6.99 -22.01
CA SER A 211 -9.26 -6.65 -21.15
C SER A 211 -8.96 -5.42 -20.31
N PHE A 212 -7.75 -5.32 -19.76
CA PHE A 212 -7.34 -4.16 -18.97
C PHE A 212 -7.40 -2.84 -19.77
N TYR A 213 -6.83 -2.80 -20.97
CA TYR A 213 -6.92 -1.63 -21.84
C TYR A 213 -8.37 -1.29 -22.22
N THR A 214 -9.21 -2.30 -22.39
CA THR A 214 -10.65 -2.14 -22.65
C THR A 214 -11.35 -1.48 -21.47
N GLU A 215 -11.10 -1.96 -20.24
CA GLU A 215 -11.71 -1.42 -19.01
C GLU A 215 -11.26 0.02 -18.73
N ILE A 216 -9.98 0.36 -19.01
CA ILE A 216 -9.48 1.74 -18.91
C ILE A 216 -10.21 2.64 -19.91
N ARG A 217 -10.24 2.23 -21.19
CA ARG A 217 -10.93 2.98 -22.25
C ARG A 217 -12.39 3.25 -21.89
N GLU A 218 -13.10 2.25 -21.40
CA GLU A 218 -14.51 2.37 -21.02
C GLU A 218 -14.74 3.31 -19.83
N ARG A 219 -13.72 3.53 -18.99
CA ARG A 219 -13.76 4.48 -17.87
C ARG A 219 -13.10 5.82 -18.18
N PHE A 220 -12.44 5.98 -19.32
CA PHE A 220 -11.66 7.19 -19.63
C PHE A 220 -12.54 8.46 -19.70
N TYR A 221 -13.84 8.33 -19.97
CA TYR A 221 -14.77 9.46 -19.88
C TYR A 221 -14.83 10.07 -18.48
N LEU A 222 -14.58 9.29 -17.41
CA LEU A 222 -14.49 9.79 -16.04
C LEU A 222 -13.28 10.71 -15.87
N ILE A 223 -12.14 10.37 -16.47
CA ILE A 223 -10.94 11.22 -16.49
C ILE A 223 -11.24 12.54 -17.21
N SER A 224 -11.88 12.47 -18.38
CA SER A 224 -12.27 13.67 -19.13
C SER A 224 -13.25 14.57 -18.36
N ALA A 225 -14.19 13.98 -17.62
CA ALA A 225 -15.13 14.69 -16.77
C ALA A 225 -14.43 15.38 -15.58
N LEU A 226 -13.46 14.72 -14.94
CA LEU A 226 -12.67 15.31 -13.85
C LEU A 226 -11.82 16.49 -14.34
N MET A 227 -11.17 16.35 -15.49
CA MET A 227 -10.43 17.45 -16.12
C MET A 227 -11.36 18.62 -16.50
N LYS A 228 -12.60 18.32 -16.92
CA LYS A 228 -13.61 19.36 -17.14
C LYS A 228 -13.99 20.08 -15.84
N GLU A 229 -14.19 19.36 -14.74
CA GLU A 229 -14.52 19.95 -13.44
C GLU A 229 -13.44 20.93 -12.97
N SER A 230 -12.16 20.61 -13.21
CA SER A 230 -11.05 21.52 -12.98
C SER A 230 -11.20 22.83 -13.75
N VAL A 231 -11.45 22.75 -15.05
CA VAL A 231 -11.71 23.94 -15.89
C VAL A 231 -12.97 24.69 -15.46
N ASP A 232 -14.05 24.00 -15.10
CA ASP A 232 -15.27 24.67 -14.63
C ASP A 232 -15.05 25.45 -13.33
N SER A 233 -14.24 24.89 -12.43
CA SER A 233 -13.95 25.46 -11.10
C SER A 233 -13.10 26.73 -11.18
N TYR A 234 -12.15 26.80 -12.13
CA TYR A 234 -11.44 28.04 -12.49
C TYR A 234 -12.43 29.20 -12.66
N PHE A 235 -13.46 29.01 -13.47
CA PHE A 235 -14.43 30.06 -13.75
C PHE A 235 -15.42 30.31 -12.61
N ALA A 236 -15.78 29.27 -11.84
CA ALA A 236 -16.65 29.42 -10.68
C ALA A 236 -16.01 30.30 -9.59
N GLU A 237 -14.70 30.17 -9.39
CA GLU A 237 -13.94 30.89 -8.38
C GLU A 237 -13.19 32.11 -8.94
N SER A 238 -13.87 32.91 -9.77
CA SER A 238 -13.36 34.20 -10.27
C SER A 238 -12.03 34.10 -11.03
N LYS A 239 -11.82 33.03 -11.81
CA LYS A 239 -10.60 32.78 -12.61
C LYS A 239 -9.37 32.52 -11.75
N ASN A 240 -9.54 31.69 -10.72
CA ASN A 240 -8.48 31.30 -9.80
C ASN A 240 -7.76 30.03 -10.30
N ASN A 241 -6.52 30.18 -10.79
CA ASN A 241 -5.73 29.03 -11.24
C ASN A 241 -5.41 28.04 -10.10
N ALA A 242 -5.30 28.51 -8.85
CA ALA A 242 -5.07 27.62 -7.72
C ALA A 242 -6.25 26.66 -7.53
N GLU A 243 -7.49 27.11 -7.80
CA GLU A 243 -8.66 26.22 -7.74
C GLU A 243 -8.69 25.25 -8.93
N GLU A 244 -8.32 25.70 -10.13
CA GLU A 244 -8.13 24.79 -11.29
C GLU A 244 -7.12 23.70 -10.94
N ALA A 245 -5.98 24.11 -10.37
CA ALA A 245 -4.90 23.24 -9.95
C ALA A 245 -5.34 22.24 -8.88
N LYS A 246 -5.99 22.69 -7.80
CA LYS A 246 -6.59 21.79 -6.79
C LYS A 246 -7.45 20.72 -7.43
N LYS A 247 -8.37 21.12 -8.30
CA LYS A 247 -9.30 20.19 -8.96
C LYS A 247 -8.62 19.25 -9.95
N ARG A 248 -7.50 19.67 -10.55
CA ARG A 248 -6.65 18.80 -11.35
C ARG A 248 -5.89 17.80 -10.47
N GLY A 249 -5.41 18.21 -9.30
CA GLY A 249 -4.86 17.30 -8.29
C GLY A 249 -5.90 16.28 -7.83
N GLU A 250 -7.13 16.71 -7.60
CA GLU A 250 -8.27 15.82 -7.31
C GLU A 250 -8.49 14.80 -8.44
N ALA A 251 -8.44 15.28 -9.70
CA ALA A 251 -8.55 14.43 -10.88
C ALA A 251 -7.42 13.40 -10.92
N ALA A 252 -6.16 13.82 -10.73
CA ALA A 252 -4.98 12.98 -10.68
C ALA A 252 -5.12 11.87 -9.62
N GLY A 253 -5.51 12.22 -8.40
CA GLY A 253 -5.77 11.25 -7.33
C GLY A 253 -6.83 10.21 -7.74
N LYS A 254 -7.87 10.63 -8.46
CA LYS A 254 -8.96 9.75 -8.95
C LYS A 254 -8.60 8.93 -10.19
N VAL A 255 -7.62 9.35 -11.01
CA VAL A 255 -7.14 8.54 -12.15
C VAL A 255 -6.61 7.19 -11.66
N ILE A 256 -5.89 7.16 -10.54
CA ILE A 256 -5.39 5.91 -9.97
C ILE A 256 -6.52 4.97 -9.56
N ASP A 257 -7.61 5.51 -8.99
CA ASP A 257 -8.77 4.68 -8.63
C ASP A 257 -9.36 4.00 -9.86
N ILE A 258 -9.49 4.75 -10.97
CA ILE A 258 -9.96 4.24 -12.25
C ILE A 258 -9.03 3.13 -12.77
N LEU A 259 -7.72 3.30 -12.64
CA LEU A 259 -6.73 2.30 -13.07
C LEU A 259 -6.79 1.02 -12.22
N VAL A 260 -6.88 1.15 -10.89
CA VAL A 260 -7.02 0.00 -9.96
C VAL A 260 -8.32 -0.74 -10.23
N GLU A 261 -9.43 -0.03 -10.42
CA GLU A 261 -10.73 -0.62 -10.75
C GLU A 261 -10.71 -1.32 -12.11
N ALA A 262 -10.04 -0.74 -13.11
CA ALA A 262 -9.87 -1.37 -14.41
C ALA A 262 -9.00 -2.63 -14.34
N ALA A 263 -7.93 -2.63 -13.53
CA ALA A 263 -7.07 -3.80 -13.32
C ALA A 263 -7.86 -4.93 -12.66
N SER A 264 -8.59 -4.62 -11.59
CA SER A 264 -9.47 -5.57 -10.89
C SER A 264 -10.55 -6.14 -11.81
N ALA A 265 -11.24 -5.29 -12.57
CA ALA A 265 -12.27 -5.72 -13.53
C ALA A 265 -11.70 -6.60 -14.64
N ALA A 266 -10.45 -6.37 -15.04
CA ALA A 266 -9.74 -7.21 -15.99
C ALA A 266 -9.25 -8.53 -15.39
N GLY A 267 -9.27 -8.72 -14.06
CA GLY A 267 -8.76 -9.91 -13.38
C GLY A 267 -7.27 -9.86 -13.03
N ILE A 268 -6.67 -8.68 -13.05
CA ILE A 268 -5.29 -8.45 -12.59
C ILE A 268 -5.32 -8.18 -11.08
N ASP A 269 -4.46 -8.87 -10.31
CA ASP A 269 -4.31 -8.60 -8.88
C ASP A 269 -3.90 -7.14 -8.67
N THR A 270 -4.65 -6.41 -7.85
CA THR A 270 -4.45 -4.96 -7.68
C THR A 270 -3.10 -4.66 -7.05
N GLU A 271 -2.60 -5.55 -6.20
CA GLU A 271 -1.27 -5.42 -5.59
C GLU A 271 -0.16 -5.59 -6.62
N ASP A 272 -0.23 -6.61 -7.49
CA ASP A 272 0.72 -6.77 -8.59
C ASP A 272 0.66 -5.58 -9.57
N PHE A 273 -0.54 -5.06 -9.87
CA PHE A 273 -0.68 -3.84 -10.67
C PHE A 273 0.02 -2.63 -10.03
N LEU A 274 -0.17 -2.41 -8.74
CA LEU A 274 0.45 -1.29 -8.03
C LEU A 274 1.96 -1.46 -7.86
N ASN A 275 2.45 -2.69 -7.74
CA ASN A 275 3.88 -3.00 -7.72
C ASN A 275 4.56 -2.82 -9.09
N ALA A 276 3.80 -2.66 -10.17
CA ALA A 276 4.32 -2.36 -11.50
C ALA A 276 4.74 -0.88 -11.68
N PHE A 277 4.33 0.03 -10.79
CA PHE A 277 4.70 1.45 -10.87
C PHE A 277 6.14 1.75 -10.42
N PRO A 278 6.68 1.15 -9.35
CA PRO A 278 8.12 1.21 -9.07
C PRO A 278 8.97 0.83 -10.29
N GLU A 279 8.53 -0.18 -11.06
CA GLU A 279 9.18 -0.59 -12.31
C GLU A 279 9.12 0.49 -13.40
N MET A 280 8.05 1.28 -13.44
CA MET A 280 8.00 2.49 -14.27
C MET A 280 8.99 3.54 -13.79
N GLY A 281 9.09 3.75 -12.47
CA GLY A 281 10.02 4.69 -11.85
C GLY A 281 11.46 4.42 -12.25
N ILE A 282 11.90 3.16 -12.17
CA ILE A 282 13.23 2.72 -12.60
C ILE A 282 13.48 3.09 -14.07
N VAL A 283 12.51 2.80 -14.96
CA VAL A 283 12.64 3.13 -16.39
C VAL A 283 12.70 4.65 -16.59
N MET A 284 11.90 5.42 -15.85
CA MET A 284 11.89 6.88 -15.95
C MET A 284 13.23 7.50 -15.54
N VAL A 285 13.82 7.02 -14.44
CA VAL A 285 15.17 7.45 -14.02
C VAL A 285 16.19 7.17 -15.11
N CYS A 286 16.19 5.98 -15.72
CA CYS A 286 17.09 5.69 -16.83
C CYS A 286 16.85 6.61 -18.05
N VAL A 287 15.60 6.98 -18.36
CA VAL A 287 15.28 7.93 -19.43
C VAL A 287 15.77 9.34 -19.09
N ALA A 288 15.64 9.78 -17.83
CA ALA A 288 16.15 11.05 -17.34
C ALA A 288 17.69 11.09 -17.42
N ASP A 289 18.38 10.09 -16.88
CA ASP A 289 19.85 9.98 -16.93
C ASP A 289 20.37 9.92 -18.36
N TYR A 290 19.66 9.22 -19.26
CA TYR A 290 20.03 9.19 -20.67
C TYR A 290 20.01 10.60 -21.30
N MET A 291 18.99 11.40 -20.98
CA MET A 291 18.85 12.75 -21.52
C MET A 291 19.79 13.75 -20.86
N ALA A 292 19.83 13.77 -19.53
CA ALA A 292 20.55 14.75 -18.74
C ALA A 292 22.07 14.50 -18.76
N ASP A 293 22.51 13.25 -18.76
CA ASP A 293 23.93 12.92 -18.70
C ASP A 293 24.46 12.50 -20.07
N TYR A 294 23.90 11.45 -20.67
CA TYR A 294 24.51 10.88 -21.87
C TYR A 294 24.42 11.79 -23.10
N ILE A 295 23.20 12.27 -23.43
CA ILE A 295 22.99 13.16 -24.57
C ILE A 295 23.70 14.50 -24.35
N ALA A 296 23.64 15.07 -23.14
CA ALA A 296 24.33 16.31 -22.81
C ALA A 296 25.85 16.19 -23.01
N ILE A 297 26.47 15.11 -22.52
CA ILE A 297 27.92 14.86 -22.69
C ILE A 297 28.29 14.75 -24.17
N LEU A 298 27.49 14.06 -24.98
CA LEU A 298 27.74 13.97 -26.41
C LEU A 298 27.69 15.34 -27.09
N ILE A 299 26.76 16.21 -26.67
CA ILE A 299 26.65 17.58 -27.18
C ILE A 299 27.87 18.40 -26.76
N GLU A 300 28.31 18.31 -25.51
CA GLU A 300 29.48 19.04 -24.99
C GLU A 300 30.79 18.64 -25.69
N ASN A 301 30.95 17.35 -26.02
CA ASN A 301 32.12 16.85 -26.74
C ASN A 301 32.22 17.41 -28.17
N GLY A 302 31.09 17.77 -28.79
CA GLY A 302 31.04 18.30 -30.16
C GLY A 302 31.40 17.26 -31.23
N GLY A 303 31.67 17.71 -32.46
CA GLY A 303 32.15 16.84 -33.54
C GLY A 303 31.19 15.69 -33.89
N ASP A 304 31.71 14.47 -33.96
CA ASP A 304 30.92 13.26 -34.29
C ASP A 304 29.94 12.88 -33.16
N ASP A 305 30.25 13.23 -31.90
CA ASP A 305 29.37 12.99 -30.76
C ASP A 305 28.11 13.87 -30.86
N LEU A 306 28.26 15.14 -31.23
CA LEU A 306 27.13 16.04 -31.50
C LEU A 306 26.25 15.53 -32.67
N VAL A 307 26.86 14.95 -33.70
CA VAL A 307 26.10 14.31 -34.80
C VAL A 307 25.30 13.12 -34.28
N THR A 308 25.88 12.31 -33.39
CA THR A 308 25.21 11.17 -32.77
C THR A 308 24.05 11.63 -31.89
N ALA A 309 24.26 12.64 -31.03
CA ALA A 309 23.22 13.24 -30.20
C ALA A 309 22.08 13.80 -31.06
N ASN A 310 22.40 14.55 -32.12
CA ASN A 310 21.40 15.13 -33.00
C ASN A 310 20.62 14.07 -33.80
N ALA A 311 21.25 12.96 -34.20
CA ALA A 311 20.56 11.86 -34.85
C ALA A 311 19.50 11.25 -33.91
N TRP A 312 19.85 11.06 -32.64
CA TRP A 312 18.92 10.57 -31.63
C TRP A 312 17.80 11.60 -31.34
N LEU A 313 18.16 12.85 -31.05
CA LEU A 313 17.20 13.94 -30.76
C LEU A 313 16.23 14.17 -31.93
N ASN A 314 16.71 14.09 -33.17
CA ASN A 314 15.84 14.23 -34.34
C ASN A 314 14.89 13.05 -34.48
N THR A 315 15.38 11.83 -34.25
CA THR A 315 14.57 10.60 -34.35
C THR A 315 13.45 10.56 -33.31
N HIS A 316 13.73 10.97 -32.07
CA HIS A 316 12.80 10.80 -30.96
C HIS A 316 12.00 12.06 -30.62
N LEU A 317 12.57 13.26 -30.82
CA LEU A 317 11.98 14.53 -30.40
C LEU A 317 11.81 15.54 -31.55
N GLY A 318 12.33 15.23 -32.74
CA GLY A 318 12.34 16.15 -33.88
C GLY A 318 13.22 17.38 -33.64
N LEU A 319 14.21 17.29 -32.76
CA LEU A 319 15.08 18.39 -32.35
C LEU A 319 16.47 18.28 -33.00
N THR A 320 17.11 19.43 -33.23
CA THR A 320 18.53 19.52 -33.58
C THR A 320 19.13 20.70 -32.84
N VAL A 321 20.22 20.46 -32.13
CA VAL A 321 20.91 21.44 -31.28
C VAL A 321 22.31 21.71 -31.80
N THR A 322 22.79 22.92 -31.54
CA THR A 322 24.12 23.39 -31.95
C THR A 322 25.16 23.28 -30.84
N ASP A 323 24.74 23.42 -29.58
CA ASP A 323 25.56 23.27 -28.38
C ASP A 323 24.68 22.98 -27.15
N ILE A 324 25.30 22.90 -25.97
CA ILE A 324 24.62 22.58 -24.72
C ILE A 324 23.67 23.70 -24.25
N ASN A 325 23.91 24.95 -24.60
CA ASN A 325 23.00 26.05 -24.26
C ASN A 325 21.74 25.99 -25.11
N ASP A 326 21.87 25.62 -26.38
CA ASP A 326 20.74 25.35 -27.27
C ASP A 326 19.90 24.19 -26.73
N PHE A 327 20.54 23.10 -26.28
CA PHE A 327 19.84 22.00 -25.61
C PHE A 327 19.09 22.45 -24.34
N ALA A 328 19.77 23.15 -23.42
CA ALA A 328 19.15 23.65 -22.19
C ALA A 328 18.00 24.65 -22.48
N ALA A 329 18.08 25.44 -23.54
CA ALA A 329 17.01 26.34 -23.95
C ALA A 329 15.76 25.62 -24.48
N ASN A 330 15.92 24.41 -25.02
CA ASN A 330 14.80 23.57 -25.47
C ASN A 330 14.20 22.72 -24.33
N PHE A 331 14.95 22.50 -23.24
CA PHE A 331 14.48 21.76 -22.04
C PHE A 331 14.72 22.54 -20.74
N PRO A 332 14.17 23.76 -20.59
CA PRO A 332 14.38 24.58 -19.40
C PRO A 332 13.86 23.96 -18.10
N CYS A 333 12.97 22.97 -18.17
CA CYS A 333 12.31 22.35 -17.03
C CYS A 333 12.53 20.83 -16.94
N LEU A 334 13.54 20.26 -17.60
CA LEU A 334 13.77 18.81 -17.64
C LEU A 334 13.76 18.17 -16.24
N ASP A 335 14.56 18.71 -15.33
CA ASP A 335 14.70 18.19 -13.96
C ASP A 335 13.38 18.29 -13.18
N LYS A 336 12.65 19.40 -13.40
CA LYS A 336 11.34 19.65 -12.76
C LYS A 336 10.28 18.67 -13.24
N VAL A 337 10.30 18.30 -14.52
CA VAL A 337 9.41 17.30 -15.11
C VAL A 337 9.66 15.94 -14.48
N ALA A 338 10.93 15.51 -14.41
CA ALA A 338 11.29 14.24 -13.79
C ALA A 338 10.84 14.15 -12.32
N LEU A 339 11.12 15.18 -11.52
CA LEU A 339 10.69 15.26 -10.12
C LEU A 339 9.17 15.25 -9.94
N SER A 340 8.45 16.02 -10.77
CA SER A 340 6.98 16.04 -10.74
C SER A 340 6.37 14.69 -11.10
N MET A 341 7.00 13.95 -12.00
CA MET A 341 6.54 12.63 -12.43
C MET A 341 6.77 11.57 -11.36
N GLU A 342 7.98 11.54 -10.79
CA GLU A 342 8.34 10.64 -9.69
C GLU A 342 7.33 10.78 -8.55
N ASP A 343 7.06 12.01 -8.12
CA ASP A 343 6.17 12.25 -7.00
C ASP A 343 4.70 11.97 -7.33
N GLY A 344 4.24 12.39 -8.50
CA GLY A 344 2.87 12.10 -8.94
C GLY A 344 2.58 10.60 -9.04
N MET A 345 3.57 9.81 -9.45
CA MET A 345 3.49 8.34 -9.46
C MET A 345 3.55 7.76 -8.05
N ARG A 346 4.51 8.20 -7.21
CA ARG A 346 4.68 7.76 -5.82
C ARG A 346 3.40 7.94 -5.00
N GLN A 347 2.83 9.15 -5.01
CA GLN A 347 1.57 9.46 -4.33
C GLN A 347 0.42 8.59 -4.87
N GLY A 348 0.41 8.37 -6.19
CA GLY A 348 -0.59 7.54 -6.86
C GLY A 348 -0.54 6.10 -6.37
N VAL A 349 0.65 5.52 -6.34
CA VAL A 349 0.86 4.15 -5.86
C VAL A 349 0.47 4.02 -4.40
N MET A 350 0.88 4.95 -3.53
CA MET A 350 0.52 4.92 -2.11
C MET A 350 -1.00 4.94 -1.92
N LYS A 351 -1.70 5.85 -2.61
CA LYS A 351 -3.17 5.92 -2.57
C LYS A 351 -3.81 4.64 -3.09
N GLY A 352 -3.31 4.11 -4.22
CA GLY A 352 -3.81 2.86 -4.80
C GLY A 352 -3.62 1.67 -3.86
N LYS A 353 -2.44 1.55 -3.22
CA LYS A 353 -2.12 0.52 -2.22
C LYS A 353 -3.01 0.64 -1.01
N ALA A 354 -3.21 1.86 -0.52
CA ALA A 354 -4.13 2.12 0.59
C ALA A 354 -5.55 1.68 0.26
N LYS A 355 -6.10 2.09 -0.89
CA LYS A 355 -7.43 1.65 -1.34
C LYS A 355 -7.52 0.12 -1.45
N ALA A 356 -6.61 -0.51 -2.17
CA ALA A 356 -6.61 -1.97 -2.37
C ALA A 356 -6.52 -2.74 -1.05
N MET A 357 -5.72 -2.24 -0.11
CA MET A 357 -5.62 -2.81 1.23
C MET A 357 -6.91 -2.63 2.03
N LEU A 358 -7.49 -1.44 2.04
CA LEU A 358 -8.71 -1.13 2.79
C LEU A 358 -9.91 -1.94 2.28
N GLU A 359 -10.02 -2.17 0.98
CA GLU A 359 -11.02 -3.08 0.37
C GLU A 359 -10.85 -4.52 0.87
N LYS A 360 -9.60 -5.01 0.97
CA LYS A 360 -9.31 -6.34 1.55
C LYS A 360 -9.74 -6.38 3.03
N TYR A 361 -9.46 -5.32 3.81
CA TYR A 361 -9.87 -5.27 5.21
C TYR A 361 -11.40 -5.26 5.36
N GLU A 362 -12.12 -4.49 4.55
CA GLU A 362 -13.59 -4.45 4.59
C GLU A 362 -14.22 -5.82 4.26
N ALA A 363 -13.66 -6.52 3.27
CA ALA A 363 -14.05 -7.89 2.95
C ALA A 363 -13.76 -8.86 4.12
N GLY A 364 -12.60 -8.70 4.78
CA GLY A 364 -12.23 -9.47 5.96
C GLY A 364 -13.15 -9.23 7.17
N LEU A 365 -13.47 -7.97 7.45
CA LEU A 365 -14.43 -7.56 8.49
C LEU A 365 -15.79 -8.21 8.26
N THR A 366 -16.29 -8.18 7.02
CA THR A 366 -17.55 -8.84 6.66
C THR A 366 -17.47 -10.35 6.84
N THR A 367 -16.37 -10.98 6.40
CA THR A 367 -16.15 -12.43 6.47
C THR A 367 -16.08 -12.95 7.92
N LEU A 368 -15.55 -12.14 8.83
CA LEU A 368 -15.45 -12.46 10.26
C LEU A 368 -16.62 -11.90 11.09
N ASN A 369 -17.73 -11.55 10.45
CA ASN A 369 -18.96 -11.08 11.10
C ASN A 369 -18.77 -9.83 11.98
N ALA A 370 -17.96 -8.87 11.55
CA ALA A 370 -17.88 -7.56 12.19
C ALA A 370 -19.27 -6.92 12.29
N THR A 371 -19.52 -6.24 13.42
CA THR A 371 -20.78 -5.52 13.64
C THR A 371 -20.95 -4.37 12.64
N ASP A 372 -22.19 -3.96 12.38
CA ASP A 372 -22.45 -2.84 11.47
C ASP A 372 -21.76 -1.55 11.94
N SER A 373 -21.71 -1.28 13.25
CA SER A 373 -20.99 -0.14 13.81
C SER A 373 -19.48 -0.20 13.58
N GLN A 374 -18.87 -1.40 13.66
CA GLN A 374 -17.44 -1.59 13.37
C GLN A 374 -17.14 -1.34 11.90
N LYS A 375 -17.96 -1.91 11.00
CA LYS A 375 -17.83 -1.70 9.55
C LYS A 375 -17.99 -0.23 9.20
N THR A 376 -19.03 0.45 9.70
CA THR A 376 -19.23 1.88 9.45
C THR A 376 -18.05 2.72 9.91
N ARG A 377 -17.54 2.53 11.14
CA ARG A 377 -16.36 3.26 11.62
C ARG A 377 -15.13 3.01 10.79
N PHE A 378 -14.89 1.75 10.41
CA PHE A 378 -13.75 1.41 9.57
C PHE A 378 -13.87 2.05 8.17
N THR A 379 -15.04 1.99 7.54
CA THR A 379 -15.31 2.62 6.24
C THR A 379 -15.21 4.15 6.32
N GLU A 380 -15.68 4.78 7.40
CA GLU A 380 -15.55 6.23 7.62
C GLU A 380 -14.08 6.64 7.80
N ALA A 381 -13.30 5.89 8.58
CA ALA A 381 -11.86 6.14 8.75
C ALA A 381 -11.10 5.94 7.43
N THR A 382 -11.45 4.90 6.67
CA THR A 382 -10.93 4.61 5.32
C THR A 382 -11.22 5.75 4.34
N ALA A 383 -12.46 6.24 4.34
CA ALA A 383 -12.87 7.37 3.52
C ALA A 383 -12.10 8.64 3.92
N ALA A 384 -11.90 8.89 5.22
CA ALA A 384 -11.10 10.02 5.69
C ALA A 384 -9.64 9.94 5.23
N LEU A 385 -9.00 8.77 5.38
CA LEU A 385 -7.61 8.56 4.90
C LEU A 385 -7.48 8.76 3.39
N THR A 386 -8.37 8.15 2.61
CA THR A 386 -8.34 8.28 1.14
C THR A 386 -8.67 9.69 0.66
N ASN A 387 -9.54 10.43 1.37
CA ASN A 387 -9.79 11.84 1.09
C ASN A 387 -8.58 12.71 1.42
N ALA A 388 -7.91 12.49 2.56
CA ALA A 388 -6.68 13.19 2.89
C ALA A 388 -5.57 12.91 1.86
N MET A 389 -5.46 11.67 1.37
CA MET A 389 -4.57 11.35 0.24
C MET A 389 -4.92 12.16 -1.00
N VAL A 390 -6.20 12.34 -1.34
CA VAL A 390 -6.64 13.22 -2.45
C VAL A 390 -6.27 14.67 -2.18
N GLU A 391 -6.47 15.18 -0.97
CA GLU A 391 -6.10 16.55 -0.57
C GLU A 391 -4.59 16.79 -0.76
N CYS A 392 -3.73 15.82 -0.44
CA CYS A 392 -2.30 15.89 -0.75
C CYS A 392 -2.03 16.10 -2.25
N PHE A 393 -2.79 15.45 -3.15
CA PHE A 393 -2.66 15.71 -4.60
C PHE A 393 -3.09 17.13 -4.96
N GLN A 394 -4.14 17.65 -4.32
CA GLN A 394 -4.62 19.01 -4.54
C GLN A 394 -3.54 20.01 -4.15
N GLU A 395 -2.97 19.86 -2.96
CA GLU A 395 -1.89 20.72 -2.44
C GLU A 395 -0.63 20.65 -3.31
N PHE A 396 -0.27 19.46 -3.81
CA PHE A 396 0.84 19.33 -4.75
C PHE A 396 0.57 20.07 -6.06
N ASP A 397 -0.63 19.90 -6.63
CA ASP A 397 -0.96 20.50 -7.92
C ASP A 397 -1.05 22.02 -7.85
N GLU A 398 -1.41 22.58 -6.70
CA GLU A 398 -1.40 24.04 -6.46
C GLU A 398 -0.04 24.68 -6.73
N VAL A 399 1.06 23.93 -6.58
CA VAL A 399 2.41 24.41 -6.91
C VAL A 399 2.57 24.64 -8.42
N PHE A 400 1.69 24.06 -9.24
CA PHE A 400 1.57 24.22 -10.69
C PHE A 400 0.36 25.08 -11.08
N ASP A 401 -0.05 26.01 -10.22
CA ASP A 401 -1.14 26.97 -10.50
C ASP A 401 -0.74 28.03 -11.54
N ASN A 402 0.56 28.21 -11.80
CA ASN A 402 1.02 29.08 -12.87
C ASN A 402 1.14 28.30 -14.19
N PRO A 403 0.25 28.48 -15.17
CA PRO A 403 0.35 27.78 -16.45
C PRO A 403 1.49 28.30 -17.33
N ASP A 404 2.12 29.42 -16.98
CA ASP A 404 3.19 30.04 -17.77
C ASP A 404 4.60 29.75 -17.22
N ASP A 405 4.70 29.20 -16.00
CA ASP A 405 5.98 28.91 -15.36
C ASP A 405 5.94 27.58 -14.61
N MET A 406 7.01 26.82 -14.71
CA MET A 406 7.15 25.61 -13.90
C MET A 406 7.69 25.98 -12.52
N PRO A 407 7.15 25.41 -11.43
CA PRO A 407 7.68 25.66 -10.10
C PRO A 407 9.17 25.31 -10.01
N THR A 408 9.87 25.99 -9.11
CA THR A 408 11.27 25.71 -8.83
C THR A 408 11.42 24.33 -8.17
N GLU A 409 12.62 23.75 -8.25
CA GLU A 409 12.93 22.49 -7.59
C GLU A 409 12.70 22.57 -6.06
N ASP A 410 13.05 23.69 -5.44
CA ASP A 410 12.84 23.92 -4.00
C ASP A 410 11.35 23.99 -3.64
N GLU A 411 10.50 24.57 -4.50
CA GLU A 411 9.04 24.60 -4.31
C GLU A 411 8.44 23.19 -4.41
N ILE A 412 8.87 22.40 -5.41
CA ILE A 412 8.43 21.00 -5.56
C ILE A 412 8.83 20.19 -4.34
N LYS A 413 10.08 20.30 -3.86
CA LYS A 413 10.56 19.58 -2.66
C LYS A 413 9.83 20.01 -1.40
N THR A 414 9.56 21.30 -1.23
CA THR A 414 8.80 21.82 -0.08
C THR A 414 7.39 21.23 -0.06
N ALA A 415 6.75 21.11 -1.23
CA ALA A 415 5.44 20.48 -1.34
C ALA A 415 5.49 18.98 -1.05
N GLN A 416 6.53 18.27 -1.49
CA GLN A 416 6.75 16.86 -1.14
C GLN A 416 6.86 16.65 0.37
N GLU A 417 7.65 17.47 1.07
CA GLU A 417 7.79 17.39 2.53
C GLU A 417 6.47 17.68 3.25
N ALA A 418 5.68 18.62 2.75
CA ALA A 418 4.35 18.93 3.29
C ALA A 418 3.38 17.75 3.13
N ILE A 419 3.41 17.08 1.98
CA ILE A 419 2.59 15.90 1.69
C ILE A 419 2.99 14.72 2.57
N ASP A 420 4.29 14.47 2.73
CA ASP A 420 4.77 13.40 3.60
C ASP A 420 4.32 13.65 5.06
N ALA A 421 4.31 14.90 5.52
CA ALA A 421 3.77 15.27 6.83
C ALA A 421 2.24 15.06 6.91
N ALA A 422 1.48 15.57 5.93
CA ALA A 422 0.02 15.42 5.89
C ALA A 422 -0.42 13.95 5.81
N MET A 423 0.31 13.12 5.06
CA MET A 423 0.05 11.68 4.96
C MET A 423 0.27 10.98 6.31
N ASN A 424 1.35 11.33 7.02
CA ASN A 424 1.61 10.79 8.35
C ASN A 424 0.51 11.20 9.35
N ASP A 425 0.06 12.44 9.30
CA ASP A 425 -1.05 12.93 10.13
C ASP A 425 -2.37 12.20 9.82
N ALA A 426 -2.69 12.04 8.54
CA ALA A 426 -3.88 11.32 8.09
C ALA A 426 -3.84 9.84 8.50
N PHE A 427 -2.67 9.19 8.43
CA PHE A 427 -2.51 7.82 8.89
C PHE A 427 -2.67 7.71 10.41
N ASN A 428 -2.10 8.63 11.19
CA ASN A 428 -2.29 8.68 12.64
C ASN A 428 -3.76 8.87 13.03
N GLU A 429 -4.49 9.71 12.30
CA GLU A 429 -5.93 9.89 12.46
C GLU A 429 -6.70 8.61 12.09
N TYR A 430 -6.37 7.96 10.99
CA TYR A 430 -6.94 6.67 10.61
C TYR A 430 -6.75 5.61 11.71
N MET A 431 -5.54 5.48 12.27
CA MET A 431 -5.24 4.55 13.36
C MET A 431 -6.02 4.86 14.63
N THR A 432 -6.26 6.14 14.90
CA THR A 432 -7.12 6.59 16.01
C THR A 432 -8.59 6.24 15.76
N ASN A 433 -9.11 6.54 14.56
CA ASN A 433 -10.51 6.31 14.21
C ASN A 433 -10.86 4.82 14.05
N THR A 434 -9.86 3.99 13.75
CA THR A 434 -9.98 2.52 13.71
C THR A 434 -9.69 1.84 15.05
N GLN A 435 -9.55 2.58 16.14
CA GLN A 435 -9.47 2.02 17.48
C GLN A 435 -10.83 1.44 17.91
N SER A 436 -10.80 0.28 18.56
CA SER A 436 -11.96 -0.31 19.25
C SER A 436 -12.36 0.56 20.44
N THR A 437 -13.66 0.80 20.58
CA THR A 437 -14.23 1.55 21.70
C THR A 437 -14.11 0.79 23.01
N GLU A 438 -14.18 1.49 24.14
CA GLU A 438 -14.25 0.84 25.45
C GLU A 438 -15.45 -0.10 25.55
N ASP A 439 -16.61 0.26 24.98
CA ASP A 439 -17.80 -0.60 24.99
C ASP A 439 -17.59 -1.90 24.17
N GLU A 440 -16.82 -1.85 23.08
CA GLU A 440 -16.47 -3.05 22.32
C GLU A 440 -15.53 -3.96 23.09
N ILE A 441 -14.63 -3.39 23.90
CA ILE A 441 -13.64 -4.15 24.67
C ILE A 441 -14.24 -4.69 25.98
N ASP A 442 -14.93 -3.82 26.73
CA ASP A 442 -15.37 -4.02 28.11
C ASP A 442 -16.88 -4.08 28.31
N GLY A 443 -17.67 -3.69 27.30
CA GLY A 443 -19.13 -3.62 27.38
C GLY A 443 -19.67 -2.33 28.00
N THR A 444 -20.98 -2.15 27.84
CA THR A 444 -21.70 -0.90 28.18
C THR A 444 -22.05 -0.73 29.66
N LYS A 445 -21.61 -1.61 30.58
CA LYS A 445 -22.06 -1.55 31.98
C LYS A 445 -21.19 -0.66 32.88
N PRO A 446 -21.75 0.42 33.45
CA PRO A 446 -21.07 1.27 34.42
C PRO A 446 -21.11 0.74 35.85
N ASP A 447 -21.91 -0.30 36.15
CA ASP A 447 -22.13 -0.77 37.52
C ASP A 447 -21.52 -2.16 37.77
N HIS A 448 -20.61 -2.15 38.75
CA HIS A 448 -19.86 -3.18 39.48
C HIS A 448 -20.62 -4.45 39.96
N THR A 449 -21.66 -4.88 39.26
CA THR A 449 -22.44 -6.07 39.61
C THR A 449 -21.77 -7.31 39.02
N PRO A 450 -21.46 -8.36 39.82
CA PRO A 450 -20.89 -9.61 39.31
C PRO A 450 -21.68 -10.14 38.11
N VAL A 451 -21.00 -10.26 36.98
CA VAL A 451 -21.56 -10.40 35.62
C VAL A 451 -22.02 -11.84 35.32
N ALA A 452 -22.50 -12.58 36.33
CA ALA A 452 -22.94 -13.97 36.16
C ALA A 452 -24.20 -14.11 35.29
N ASN A 453 -24.93 -13.01 35.03
CA ASN A 453 -26.23 -12.99 34.34
C ASN A 453 -26.36 -11.88 33.27
N ALA A 454 -25.26 -11.33 32.75
CA ALA A 454 -25.36 -10.31 31.70
C ALA A 454 -25.42 -10.94 30.31
N ASP A 455 -26.40 -10.50 29.52
CA ASP A 455 -26.47 -10.82 28.11
C ASP A 455 -25.62 -9.79 27.34
N ASN A 456 -24.34 -10.13 27.07
CA ASN A 456 -23.52 -9.56 25.99
C ASN A 456 -22.84 -8.17 26.25
N ASP A 457 -21.84 -8.12 27.12
CA ASP A 457 -21.13 -6.88 27.51
C ASP A 457 -19.66 -6.82 27.00
N GLY A 458 -19.39 -6.97 25.70
CA GLY A 458 -18.05 -6.68 25.11
C GLY A 458 -17.04 -7.84 25.05
N LEU A 459 -15.89 -7.58 24.42
CA LEU A 459 -14.90 -8.59 24.00
C LEU A 459 -14.33 -9.40 25.16
N ARG A 460 -13.85 -8.74 26.22
CA ARG A 460 -13.24 -9.41 27.38
C ARG A 460 -14.23 -10.31 28.09
N TRP A 461 -15.50 -9.91 28.12
CA TRP A 461 -16.57 -10.74 28.66
C TRP A 461 -16.79 -11.99 27.80
N LYS A 462 -16.86 -11.85 26.46
CA LYS A 462 -17.02 -13.00 25.55
C LYS A 462 -15.88 -14.00 25.70
N ILE A 463 -14.64 -13.51 25.76
CA ILE A 463 -13.45 -14.36 25.98
C ILE A 463 -13.53 -15.04 27.36
N ALA A 464 -13.84 -14.30 28.42
CA ALA A 464 -13.95 -14.86 29.76
C ALA A 464 -15.05 -15.92 29.85
N LYS A 465 -16.23 -15.66 29.28
CA LYS A 465 -17.34 -16.60 29.22
C LYS A 465 -16.96 -17.87 28.45
N ALA A 466 -16.32 -17.73 27.29
CA ALA A 466 -15.83 -18.87 26.53
C ALA A 466 -14.84 -19.71 27.35
N LEU A 467 -13.96 -19.05 28.12
CA LEU A 467 -13.01 -19.70 29.03
C LEU A 467 -13.63 -20.28 30.30
N GLY A 468 -14.91 -20.05 30.57
CA GLY A 468 -15.52 -20.37 31.87
C GLY A 468 -14.93 -19.57 33.03
N LEU A 469 -14.29 -18.43 32.74
CA LEU A 469 -13.72 -17.51 33.72
C LEU A 469 -14.76 -16.47 34.14
N LYS A 470 -14.57 -15.91 35.34
CA LYS A 470 -15.31 -14.72 35.77
C LYS A 470 -14.55 -13.47 35.33
N TYR A 471 -15.23 -12.55 34.67
CA TYR A 471 -14.69 -11.24 34.32
C TYR A 471 -15.06 -10.21 35.39
N TYR A 472 -14.09 -9.38 35.80
CA TYR A 472 -14.29 -8.24 36.70
C TYR A 472 -13.52 -7.05 36.13
N LYS A 473 -14.16 -5.89 36.04
CA LYS A 473 -13.51 -4.65 35.62
C LYS A 473 -12.54 -4.20 36.73
N TRP A 474 -11.32 -3.79 36.40
CA TRP A 474 -10.23 -3.56 37.38
C TRP A 474 -10.53 -2.65 38.57
N ALA A 475 -11.40 -1.65 38.38
CA ALA A 475 -11.85 -0.77 39.47
C ALA A 475 -12.50 -1.54 40.63
N ASP A 476 -13.08 -2.72 40.38
CA ASP A 476 -13.73 -3.57 41.38
C ASP A 476 -12.78 -4.40 42.22
N ARG A 477 -11.62 -4.74 41.65
CA ARG A 477 -10.64 -5.62 42.32
C ARG A 477 -10.12 -5.01 43.62
N TRP A 478 -10.09 -3.68 43.69
CA TRP A 478 -9.60 -2.94 44.86
C TRP A 478 -10.72 -2.55 45.83
N GLY A 479 -11.99 -2.62 45.40
CA GLY A 479 -13.15 -2.26 46.23
C GLY A 479 -13.66 -3.40 47.13
N ASN A 480 -13.39 -4.66 46.78
CA ASN A 480 -13.99 -5.81 47.45
C ASN A 480 -12.92 -6.81 47.95
N SER A 481 -12.55 -6.70 49.23
CA SER A 481 -11.50 -7.52 49.87
C SER A 481 -11.84 -9.01 50.01
N ASP A 482 -13.10 -9.39 49.79
CA ASP A 482 -13.64 -10.69 50.19
C ASP A 482 -13.62 -11.74 49.08
N ASP A 483 -13.28 -11.38 47.84
CA ASP A 483 -13.24 -12.28 46.68
C ASP A 483 -11.81 -12.43 46.13
N GLN A 484 -10.86 -12.83 46.99
CA GLN A 484 -9.45 -13.02 46.60
C GLN A 484 -9.14 -14.40 46.01
N ALA A 485 -10.14 -15.28 45.86
CA ALA A 485 -9.94 -16.69 45.49
C ALA A 485 -10.41 -17.04 44.05
N GLY A 486 -10.93 -16.10 43.28
CA GLY A 486 -11.31 -16.33 41.88
C GLY A 486 -10.11 -16.38 40.93
N THR A 487 -10.28 -17.06 39.79
CA THR A 487 -9.40 -16.91 38.62
C THR A 487 -9.99 -15.79 37.76
N TYR A 488 -9.21 -14.74 37.48
CA TYR A 488 -9.66 -13.52 36.81
C TYR A 488 -8.93 -13.36 35.48
N LEU A 489 -9.63 -12.83 34.47
CA LEU A 489 -8.98 -12.27 33.29
C LEU A 489 -8.43 -10.88 33.67
N GLY A 490 -7.13 -10.64 33.53
CA GLY A 490 -6.52 -9.33 33.82
C GLY A 490 -6.90 -8.27 32.78
N ASP A 491 -6.88 -7.00 33.17
CA ASP A 491 -7.13 -5.86 32.27
C ASP A 491 -6.14 -5.77 31.10
N ASP A 492 -5.01 -6.48 31.18
CA ASP A 492 -3.96 -6.41 30.15
C ASP A 492 -4.21 -7.35 28.97
N VAL A 493 -5.32 -8.09 28.99
CA VAL A 493 -5.75 -8.89 27.84
C VAL A 493 -6.07 -7.97 26.66
N GLY A 494 -5.20 -8.08 25.65
CA GLY A 494 -5.36 -7.49 24.33
C GLY A 494 -4.92 -6.03 24.20
N LYS A 495 -4.36 -5.39 25.24
CA LYS A 495 -3.90 -3.99 25.14
C LYS A 495 -2.68 -3.89 24.23
N PHE A 496 -2.76 -3.11 23.15
CA PHE A 496 -1.59 -2.48 22.56
C PHE A 496 -1.34 -1.16 23.28
N TRP A 497 -0.09 -0.79 23.49
CA TRP A 497 0.22 0.53 24.03
C TRP A 497 0.54 1.44 22.85
N GLY A 498 -0.36 2.39 22.57
CA GLY A 498 -0.11 3.44 21.59
C GLY A 498 1.09 4.31 22.00
N GLN A 499 1.57 5.17 21.10
CA GLN A 499 2.73 6.06 21.36
C GLN A 499 2.64 6.85 22.69
N ASN A 500 1.43 7.14 23.16
CA ASN A 500 1.19 7.87 24.41
C ASN A 500 0.89 6.98 25.63
N GLY A 501 1.13 5.66 25.53
CA GLY A 501 0.81 4.70 26.59
C GLY A 501 -0.69 4.48 26.81
N GLN A 502 -1.52 4.74 25.80
CA GLN A 502 -2.95 4.42 25.85
C GLN A 502 -3.19 2.99 25.34
N ALA A 503 -4.09 2.27 26.01
CA ALA A 503 -4.57 0.97 25.57
C ALA A 503 -5.33 1.10 24.23
N TRP A 504 -4.68 0.71 23.15
CA TRP A 504 -5.22 0.69 21.79
C TRP A 504 -5.53 -0.76 21.42
N ILE A 505 -6.69 -1.04 20.84
CA ILE A 505 -7.00 -2.33 20.20
C ILE A 505 -7.61 -1.99 18.85
N PRO A 506 -6.97 -2.30 17.71
CA PRO A 506 -7.58 -2.07 16.40
C PRO A 506 -8.94 -2.77 16.28
N ILE A 507 -9.89 -2.18 15.54
CA ILE A 507 -11.19 -2.81 15.23
C ILE A 507 -10.97 -4.22 14.65
N THR A 508 -9.98 -4.39 13.79
CA THR A 508 -9.63 -5.67 13.15
C THR A 508 -9.34 -6.75 14.18
N MET A 509 -8.56 -6.43 15.22
CA MET A 509 -8.25 -7.34 16.33
C MET A 509 -9.48 -7.69 17.15
N ALA A 510 -10.32 -6.70 17.49
CA ALA A 510 -11.55 -6.95 18.24
C ALA A 510 -12.51 -7.84 17.46
N VAL A 511 -12.59 -7.68 16.14
CA VAL A 511 -13.39 -8.53 15.26
C VAL A 511 -12.88 -9.97 15.26
N VAL A 512 -11.56 -10.19 15.14
CA VAL A 512 -10.98 -11.53 15.20
C VAL A 512 -11.32 -12.25 16.50
N TYR A 513 -11.15 -11.59 17.64
CA TYR A 513 -11.45 -12.22 18.92
C TYR A 513 -12.94 -12.44 19.14
N ASN A 514 -13.80 -11.53 18.67
CA ASN A 514 -15.26 -11.72 18.70
C ASN A 514 -15.67 -12.93 17.85
N TRP A 515 -15.14 -13.05 16.65
CA TRP A 515 -15.37 -14.18 15.77
C TRP A 515 -14.93 -15.52 16.39
N ALA A 516 -13.74 -15.55 17.00
CA ALA A 516 -13.24 -16.73 17.69
C ALA A 516 -14.11 -17.11 18.90
N ALA A 517 -14.59 -16.12 19.66
CA ALA A 517 -15.51 -16.36 20.76
C ALA A 517 -16.84 -16.94 20.26
N ASP A 518 -17.39 -16.43 19.15
CA ASP A 518 -18.62 -16.95 18.56
C ASP A 518 -18.44 -18.41 18.07
N ILE A 519 -17.27 -18.76 17.50
CA ILE A 519 -16.92 -20.16 17.18
C ILE A 519 -16.99 -21.04 18.43
N LEU A 520 -16.40 -20.58 19.53
CA LEU A 520 -16.36 -21.33 20.79
C LEU A 520 -17.76 -21.48 21.41
N GLU A 521 -18.58 -20.43 21.38
CA GLU A 521 -19.97 -20.48 21.84
C GLU A 521 -20.83 -21.46 21.04
N ASN A 522 -20.57 -21.60 19.74
CA ASN A 522 -21.22 -22.58 18.87
C ASN A 522 -20.69 -24.01 19.04
N GLY A 523 -19.71 -24.22 19.94
CA GLY A 523 -19.08 -25.50 20.21
C GLY A 523 -17.98 -25.88 19.21
N GLY A 524 -17.51 -24.92 18.42
CA GLY A 524 -16.37 -25.04 17.53
C GLY A 524 -15.01 -24.83 18.22
N TYR A 525 -13.94 -24.81 17.43
CA TYR A 525 -12.57 -24.51 17.86
C TYR A 525 -11.68 -24.15 16.67
N ILE A 526 -10.59 -23.41 16.92
CA ILE A 526 -9.55 -23.09 15.93
C ILE A 526 -8.32 -23.96 16.19
N THR A 527 -7.76 -24.57 15.14
CA THR A 527 -6.48 -25.27 15.19
C THR A 527 -5.43 -24.54 14.39
N TYR A 528 -4.19 -24.59 14.84
CA TYR A 528 -3.02 -24.14 14.10
C TYR A 528 -1.91 -25.18 14.24
N TYR A 529 -1.28 -25.54 13.13
CA TYR A 529 -0.08 -26.37 13.13
C TYR A 529 1.05 -25.57 12.48
N GLY A 530 2.02 -25.12 13.29
CA GLY A 530 3.12 -24.31 12.78
C GLY A 530 3.87 -25.01 11.63
N SER A 531 4.48 -24.22 10.75
CA SER A 531 5.23 -24.74 9.59
C SER A 531 6.48 -25.51 10.05
N ALA A 532 6.39 -26.80 10.32
CA ALA A 532 7.57 -27.60 10.59
C ALA A 532 8.45 -27.57 9.32
N SER A 533 9.64 -26.97 9.42
CA SER A 533 10.60 -26.86 8.31
C SER A 533 11.27 -28.19 7.93
N SER A 534 10.64 -29.34 8.21
CA SER A 534 11.22 -30.64 7.89
C SER A 534 11.05 -30.94 6.39
N SER A 535 12.17 -31.10 5.71
CA SER A 535 12.31 -31.59 4.34
C SER A 535 11.27 -32.64 3.96
N ALA A 536 10.69 -32.51 2.77
CA ALA A 536 9.57 -33.24 2.18
C ALA A 536 9.66 -34.79 2.10
N ASP A 537 10.64 -35.43 2.75
CA ASP A 537 10.87 -36.88 2.69
C ASP A 537 10.33 -37.67 3.89
N ASP A 538 9.72 -37.02 4.89
CA ASP A 538 9.10 -37.74 6.01
C ASP A 538 7.57 -37.68 5.96
N ALA A 539 7.00 -38.42 5.01
CA ALA A 539 5.56 -38.62 4.87
C ALA A 539 4.93 -39.47 6.01
N SER A 540 5.63 -39.61 7.16
CA SER A 540 5.19 -40.40 8.31
C SER A 540 5.07 -39.62 9.63
N VAL A 541 5.23 -38.30 9.60
CA VAL A 541 5.15 -37.50 10.84
C VAL A 541 3.70 -37.21 11.20
N ASP A 542 3.14 -38.09 12.02
CA ASP A 542 1.94 -37.84 12.81
C ASP A 542 2.10 -36.56 13.67
N ASP A 543 1.26 -35.56 13.38
CA ASP A 543 0.57 -34.69 14.35
C ASP A 543 1.41 -33.98 15.44
N TYR A 544 2.46 -33.22 15.07
CA TYR A 544 3.05 -32.20 15.96
C TYR A 544 2.37 -30.84 15.77
N SER A 545 1.26 -30.61 16.48
CA SER A 545 0.84 -29.24 16.76
C SER A 545 1.83 -28.63 17.77
N ALA A 546 2.68 -27.75 17.25
CA ALA A 546 3.50 -26.74 17.94
C ALA A 546 4.90 -27.11 18.48
N LEU A 547 5.65 -28.03 17.85
CA LEU A 547 7.11 -28.04 18.04
C LEU A 547 7.81 -27.35 16.86
N TYR A 548 7.96 -26.04 16.94
CA TYR A 548 8.85 -25.29 16.05
C TYR A 548 10.28 -25.36 16.62
N VAL A 549 11.14 -26.19 16.02
CA VAL A 549 12.58 -26.18 16.32
C VAL A 549 13.28 -25.37 15.24
N HIS A 550 13.71 -24.15 15.56
CA HIS A 550 14.59 -23.40 14.67
C HIS A 550 16.02 -23.91 14.87
N SER A 551 16.48 -24.84 14.05
CA SER A 551 17.88 -25.32 14.06
C SER A 551 18.80 -24.46 13.18
N GLY A 552 18.52 -23.16 13.08
CA GLY A 552 19.36 -22.22 12.35
C GLY A 552 20.57 -21.82 13.20
N THR A 553 21.76 -22.29 12.83
CA THR A 553 23.08 -21.99 13.42
C THR A 553 23.52 -20.51 13.35
N GLY A 554 22.59 -19.58 13.14
CA GLY A 554 22.83 -18.15 13.14
C GLY A 554 22.81 -17.58 14.56
N GLY A 555 23.79 -17.95 15.39
CA GLY A 555 23.95 -17.34 16.71
C GLY A 555 24.09 -15.83 16.57
N ARG A 556 23.06 -15.07 16.99
CA ARG A 556 23.25 -13.66 17.35
C ARG A 556 23.99 -13.68 18.68
N ALA A 557 25.31 -13.54 18.63
CA ALA A 557 26.09 -13.28 19.82
C ALA A 557 25.52 -12.06 20.56
N ASN A 558 25.45 -12.17 21.89
CA ASN A 558 25.17 -11.14 22.91
C ASN A 558 25.84 -9.78 22.61
N SER A 559 25.36 -9.08 21.61
CA SER A 559 25.61 -7.67 21.41
C SER A 559 24.28 -7.00 21.66
N ASP A 560 24.30 -6.01 22.54
CA ASP A 560 23.22 -5.11 22.90
C ASP A 560 22.70 -4.40 21.65
N VAL A 561 22.04 -5.12 20.74
CA VAL A 561 21.24 -4.51 19.68
C VAL A 561 19.97 -4.08 20.38
N PRO A 562 19.77 -2.76 20.60
CA PRO A 562 18.55 -2.28 21.22
C PRO A 562 17.42 -2.76 20.32
N ILE A 563 16.42 -3.45 20.90
CA ILE A 563 15.12 -3.57 20.24
C ILE A 563 14.66 -2.13 20.02
N PRO A 564 14.50 -1.65 18.75
CA PRO A 564 13.99 -0.31 18.48
C PRO A 564 12.79 0.03 19.38
N GLU A 565 12.77 1.24 19.97
CA GLU A 565 11.72 1.66 20.91
C GLU A 565 10.30 1.58 20.33
N MET A 566 10.16 1.61 18.99
CA MET A 566 8.89 1.38 18.30
C MET A 566 8.35 -0.06 18.45
N MET A 567 9.09 -0.96 19.09
CA MET A 567 8.78 -2.40 19.22
C MET A 567 8.62 -2.88 20.67
N SER A 568 8.20 -1.99 21.59
CA SER A 568 7.96 -2.31 23.01
C SER A 568 6.83 -3.31 23.25
N TRP A 569 5.94 -3.51 22.27
CA TRP A 569 4.72 -4.32 22.39
C TRP A 569 4.99 -5.84 22.46
N LEU A 570 6.15 -6.33 22.00
CA LEU A 570 6.58 -7.73 22.19
C LEU A 570 6.72 -8.10 23.69
N LYS A 571 7.08 -7.13 24.54
CA LYS A 571 7.16 -7.34 26.00
C LYS A 571 5.78 -7.52 26.64
N GLU A 572 4.70 -7.19 25.94
CA GLU A 572 3.35 -7.10 26.51
C GLU A 572 2.49 -8.32 26.18
N ILE A 573 2.78 -9.06 25.10
CA ILE A 573 2.14 -10.35 24.79
C ILE A 573 2.43 -11.40 25.87
N ASP A 574 3.57 -11.29 26.56
CA ASP A 574 3.87 -12.11 27.74
C ASP A 574 3.03 -11.70 28.96
N ASN A 575 2.59 -10.44 29.08
CA ASN A 575 1.77 -9.99 30.21
C ASN A 575 0.31 -10.48 30.18
N PHE A 576 -0.17 -11.02 29.05
CA PHE A 576 -1.53 -11.55 28.88
C PHE A 576 -1.91 -12.64 29.91
N PHE A 577 -0.91 -13.32 30.52
CA PHE A 577 -1.11 -14.35 31.54
C PHE A 577 -0.28 -14.14 32.83
N VAL A 578 0.46 -13.03 32.96
CA VAL A 578 1.62 -12.95 33.90
C VAL A 578 1.59 -11.73 34.81
N GLY A 579 0.45 -11.03 34.94
CA GLY A 579 0.32 -9.88 35.84
C GLY A 579 0.40 -10.23 37.33
N ALA A 580 1.59 -10.55 37.84
CA ALA A 580 1.87 -10.78 39.25
C ALA A 580 2.30 -9.47 39.93
N LYS A 581 1.49 -8.99 40.89
CA LYS A 581 2.01 -8.15 41.97
C LYS A 581 2.54 -9.09 43.05
N ASP A 582 3.76 -8.86 43.51
CA ASP A 582 4.41 -9.68 44.53
C ASP A 582 3.77 -9.44 45.91
N ASP A 583 2.65 -10.10 46.17
CA ASP A 583 2.03 -10.16 47.48
C ASP A 583 2.76 -11.23 48.31
N GLY A 584 3.77 -10.81 49.07
CA GLY A 584 4.65 -11.63 49.91
C GLY A 584 3.98 -12.45 51.03
N ALA A 585 2.70 -12.78 50.93
CA ALA A 585 1.97 -13.53 51.94
C ALA A 585 0.87 -14.49 51.45
N LYS A 586 0.66 -14.74 50.15
CA LYS A 586 -0.45 -15.63 49.73
C LYS A 586 -0.11 -16.60 48.60
N THR A 587 -0.47 -17.87 48.83
CA THR A 587 -0.60 -18.94 47.84
C THR A 587 -1.78 -18.64 46.91
N VAL A 588 -1.58 -17.74 45.95
CA VAL A 588 -2.42 -17.68 44.76
C VAL A 588 -1.72 -18.55 43.72
N THR A 589 -2.34 -19.66 43.33
CA THR A 589 -1.93 -20.45 42.16
C THR A 589 -2.24 -19.63 40.92
N ASP A 590 -1.31 -18.75 40.57
CA ASP A 590 -1.22 -18.09 39.26
C ASP A 590 -0.34 -18.97 38.35
N PRO A 591 -0.73 -19.29 37.11
CA PRO A 591 -0.01 -20.24 36.29
C PRO A 591 1.33 -19.73 35.75
N ILE A 592 1.61 -18.41 35.76
CA ILE A 592 2.86 -17.87 35.23
C ILE A 592 3.26 -16.60 36.02
N LYS A 593 4.44 -16.58 36.64
CA LYS A 593 5.05 -15.41 37.32
C LYS A 593 6.21 -14.91 36.45
N HIS A 594 6.34 -13.60 36.24
CA HIS A 594 7.52 -13.01 35.60
C HIS A 594 8.66 -12.96 36.63
N TYR A 595 9.79 -13.61 36.32
CA TYR A 595 11.03 -13.47 37.08
C TYR A 595 12.05 -12.80 36.16
N SER A 596 12.63 -11.68 36.61
CA SER A 596 13.47 -10.80 35.78
C SER A 596 14.95 -11.13 35.75
N ASP A 597 15.39 -12.21 36.39
CA ASP A 597 16.80 -12.49 36.61
C ASP A 597 17.13 -13.94 36.18
N ASP A 598 18.35 -14.17 35.70
CA ASP A 598 18.94 -15.41 35.12
C ASP A 598 18.82 -16.71 35.97
N GLU A 599 18.04 -16.72 37.05
CA GLU A 599 17.91 -17.84 38.00
C GLU A 599 17.18 -19.08 37.45
N TYR A 600 16.56 -18.99 36.26
CA TYR A 600 15.68 -20.05 35.75
C TYR A 600 15.90 -20.43 34.27
N GLU A 601 17.09 -20.17 33.70
CA GLU A 601 17.49 -20.80 32.44
C GLU A 601 17.25 -22.31 32.50
N ASN A 602 16.59 -22.87 31.48
CA ASN A 602 16.26 -24.29 31.42
C ASN A 602 15.30 -24.75 32.56
N GLN A 603 14.08 -24.19 32.67
CA GLN A 603 13.04 -24.76 33.54
C GLN A 603 11.68 -24.92 32.82
N LEU A 604 10.98 -26.01 33.12
CA LEU A 604 9.65 -26.32 32.56
C LEU A 604 8.57 -25.65 33.40
N PHE A 605 7.83 -24.69 32.82
CA PHE A 605 6.76 -23.97 33.52
C PHE A 605 5.44 -24.76 33.50
N GLY A 606 5.43 -25.88 34.21
CA GLY A 606 4.22 -26.58 34.62
C GLY A 606 3.59 -27.58 33.62
N ILE A 607 2.76 -28.45 34.20
CA ILE A 607 2.07 -29.55 33.54
C ILE A 607 0.57 -29.39 33.81
N CYS A 608 -0.25 -29.33 32.76
CA CYS A 608 -1.71 -29.41 32.90
C CYS A 608 -2.18 -30.84 32.60
N ALA A 609 -2.59 -31.57 33.64
CA ALA A 609 -3.14 -32.91 33.51
C ALA A 609 -4.68 -32.85 33.44
N PHE A 610 -5.25 -33.47 32.40
CA PHE A 610 -6.70 -33.54 32.23
C PHE A 610 -7.22 -34.86 32.82
N GLY A 611 -7.96 -34.78 33.92
CA GLY A 611 -8.64 -35.92 34.53
C GLY A 611 -10.17 -35.80 34.43
N GLU A 612 -10.90 -36.84 34.84
CA GLU A 612 -12.37 -36.84 34.88
C GLU A 612 -12.98 -35.70 35.74
N GLY A 613 -12.17 -35.04 36.58
CA GLY A 613 -12.56 -33.89 37.40
C GLY A 613 -12.18 -32.50 36.84
N GLY A 614 -11.65 -32.41 35.62
CA GLY A 614 -11.18 -31.15 35.02
C GLY A 614 -9.65 -31.04 34.93
N ALA A 615 -9.17 -29.86 34.54
CA ALA A 615 -7.74 -29.57 34.42
C ALA A 615 -7.10 -29.40 35.81
N THR A 616 -6.02 -30.15 36.06
CA THR A 616 -5.20 -30.02 37.28
C THR A 616 -3.80 -29.56 36.88
N TYR A 617 -3.42 -28.36 37.33
CA TYR A 617 -2.10 -27.79 37.08
C TYR A 617 -1.12 -28.24 38.17
N THR A 618 0.00 -28.85 37.77
CA THR A 618 1.09 -29.21 38.67
C THR A 618 2.39 -28.61 38.14
N GLN A 619 3.02 -27.72 38.90
CA GLN A 619 4.34 -27.20 38.56
C GLN A 619 5.38 -28.31 38.79
N LYS A 620 6.02 -28.81 37.74
CA LYS A 620 7.07 -29.83 37.86
C LYS A 620 8.19 -29.66 36.83
N ALA A 621 9.40 -29.57 37.40
CA ALA A 621 10.71 -29.90 36.86
C ALA A 621 11.61 -28.76 36.32
N THR A 622 12.85 -28.79 36.82
CA THR A 622 14.04 -28.12 36.29
C THR A 622 14.54 -28.90 35.08
N ILE A 623 14.79 -28.24 33.94
CA ILE A 623 15.49 -28.85 32.80
C ILE A 623 16.96 -28.93 33.21
N VAL A 624 17.52 -30.14 33.22
CA VAL A 624 18.90 -30.37 33.64
C VAL A 624 19.82 -29.89 32.52
N SER A 625 20.25 -28.63 32.61
CA SER A 625 21.29 -27.95 31.79
C SER A 625 21.48 -28.52 30.37
N ASN A 626 20.86 -27.90 29.37
CA ASN A 626 21.15 -28.24 27.98
C ASN A 626 22.21 -27.27 27.44
N THR A 627 23.43 -27.75 27.23
CA THR A 627 24.48 -27.01 26.49
C THR A 627 24.43 -27.29 24.98
N SER A 628 23.35 -27.88 24.47
CA SER A 628 23.18 -28.19 23.05
C SER A 628 21.97 -27.46 22.48
N ASP A 629 22.13 -26.96 21.26
CA ASP A 629 21.17 -26.11 20.52
C ASP A 629 19.88 -26.86 20.10
N THR A 630 19.65 -28.06 20.63
CA THR A 630 18.47 -28.90 20.33
C THR A 630 17.92 -29.47 21.63
N LEU A 631 16.69 -29.07 21.97
CA LEU A 631 15.94 -29.64 23.07
C LEU A 631 15.16 -30.83 22.51
N THR A 632 15.65 -32.06 22.75
CA THR A 632 14.89 -33.25 22.39
C THR A 632 13.96 -33.63 23.53
N LEU A 633 12.69 -33.95 23.23
CA LEU A 633 11.66 -34.29 24.23
C LEU A 633 11.99 -35.54 25.06
N ASP A 634 12.99 -36.31 24.65
CA ASP A 634 13.49 -37.49 25.35
C ASP A 634 14.34 -37.11 26.58
N ASP A 635 14.86 -35.88 26.66
CA ASP A 635 15.72 -35.42 27.76
C ASP A 635 14.93 -34.99 29.02
N VAL A 636 13.60 -35.01 28.98
CA VAL A 636 12.74 -34.59 30.09
C VAL A 636 12.11 -35.80 30.77
N SER A 637 12.76 -36.33 31.81
CA SER A 637 12.22 -37.42 32.62
C SER A 637 10.98 -36.97 33.42
N GLY A 638 9.86 -37.69 33.31
CA GLY A 638 8.64 -37.43 34.09
C GLY A 638 7.49 -36.78 33.30
N ILE A 639 7.61 -36.65 31.99
CA ILE A 639 6.52 -36.30 31.08
C ILE A 639 5.49 -37.45 31.07
N ASP A 640 4.27 -37.17 31.54
CA ASP A 640 3.13 -38.03 31.28
C ASP A 640 2.65 -37.81 29.83
N ALA A 641 2.33 -38.89 29.13
CA ALA A 641 1.69 -38.81 27.81
C ALA A 641 0.29 -38.14 27.88
N ASN A 642 -0.21 -37.84 29.09
CA ASN A 642 -1.52 -37.27 29.39
C ASN A 642 -1.49 -35.77 29.80
N SER A 643 -0.50 -34.98 29.37
CA SER A 643 -0.44 -33.56 29.76
C SER A 643 -0.11 -32.59 28.63
N MET A 644 -0.59 -31.34 28.80
CA MET A 644 -0.12 -30.17 28.04
C MET A 644 1.09 -29.55 28.75
N TYR A 645 2.02 -29.04 27.94
CA TYR A 645 3.27 -28.46 28.40
C TYR A 645 3.46 -27.05 27.87
N PHE A 646 4.06 -26.21 28.71
CA PHE A 646 4.54 -24.88 28.34
C PHE A 646 6.06 -24.95 28.23
N ILE A 647 6.59 -24.64 27.05
CA ILE A 647 8.04 -24.53 26.83
C ILE A 647 8.35 -23.06 26.59
N TYR A 648 9.22 -22.52 27.44
CA TYR A 648 9.85 -21.22 27.26
C TYR A 648 11.26 -21.46 26.74
N SER A 649 11.64 -20.88 25.60
CA SER A 649 13.05 -20.80 25.19
C SER A 649 13.45 -19.35 25.05
N ASN A 650 14.67 -18.99 25.45
CA ASN A 650 15.16 -17.62 25.42
C ASN A 650 15.70 -17.18 24.06
N ASP A 651 15.91 -18.11 23.11
CA ASP A 651 16.53 -17.77 21.84
C ASP A 651 15.96 -18.56 20.65
N PRO A 652 15.02 -17.98 19.88
CA PRO A 652 14.31 -16.72 20.16
C PRO A 652 13.38 -16.89 21.38
N ILE A 653 13.05 -15.79 22.08
CA ILE A 653 12.02 -15.79 23.13
C ILE A 653 10.69 -16.31 22.55
N ARG A 654 10.30 -17.54 22.92
CA ARG A 654 9.08 -18.19 22.41
C ARG A 654 8.35 -18.92 23.53
N THR A 655 7.03 -18.70 23.60
CA THR A 655 6.10 -19.53 24.39
C THR A 655 5.34 -20.47 23.45
N ASN A 656 5.77 -21.73 23.36
CA ASN A 656 5.07 -22.75 22.56
C ASN A 656 4.15 -23.61 23.43
N PHE A 657 2.91 -23.81 22.97
CA PHE A 657 1.96 -24.74 23.57
C PHE A 657 2.04 -26.08 22.85
N VAL A 658 2.81 -27.04 23.38
CA VAL A 658 2.99 -28.32 22.70
C VAL A 658 1.97 -29.33 23.20
N LEU A 659 1.08 -29.77 22.30
CA LEU A 659 0.30 -31.00 22.45
C LEU A 659 1.02 -32.12 21.71
N LYS A 660 1.73 -32.98 22.46
CA LYS A 660 2.59 -34.05 21.93
C LYS A 660 1.84 -35.14 21.12
N ASP A 661 0.50 -35.17 21.16
CA ASP A 661 -0.31 -36.22 20.55
C ASP A 661 -1.72 -35.71 20.22
N PHE A 662 -1.81 -34.77 19.25
CA PHE A 662 -3.09 -34.14 18.90
C PHE A 662 -4.16 -35.18 18.52
N ALA A 663 -3.78 -36.25 17.82
CA ALA A 663 -4.64 -37.38 17.48
C ALA A 663 -5.28 -38.04 18.72
N LYS A 664 -4.50 -38.28 19.79
CA LYS A 664 -5.00 -38.85 21.04
C LYS A 664 -5.92 -37.90 21.81
N TYR A 665 -5.70 -36.59 21.72
CA TYR A 665 -6.56 -35.59 22.36
C TYR A 665 -7.70 -35.10 21.49
N ARG A 666 -7.77 -35.51 20.22
CA ARG A 666 -8.84 -35.08 19.30
C ARG A 666 -10.22 -35.32 19.89
N ASP A 667 -10.43 -36.46 20.54
CA ASP A 667 -11.70 -36.78 21.21
C ASP A 667 -11.95 -35.87 22.43
N HIS A 668 -10.91 -35.48 23.18
CA HIS A 668 -11.06 -34.53 24.29
C HIS A 668 -11.26 -33.09 23.83
N ILE A 669 -10.54 -32.65 22.79
CA ILE A 669 -10.73 -31.34 22.15
C ILE A 669 -12.14 -31.25 21.60
N THR A 670 -12.66 -32.31 20.97
CA THR A 670 -14.03 -32.27 20.40
C THR A 670 -15.14 -32.34 21.45
N THR A 671 -14.90 -32.89 22.64
CA THR A 671 -15.93 -33.11 23.68
C THR A 671 -15.86 -32.16 24.88
N ASN A 672 -14.70 -31.54 25.17
CA ASN A 672 -14.50 -30.67 26.33
C ASN A 672 -14.40 -29.19 25.95
N ALA A 673 -15.37 -28.38 26.40
CA ALA A 673 -15.43 -26.95 26.10
C ALA A 673 -14.22 -26.14 26.61
N LEU A 674 -13.67 -26.49 27.77
CA LEU A 674 -12.49 -25.81 28.32
C LEU A 674 -11.25 -26.09 27.45
N THR A 675 -11.10 -27.34 27.00
CA THR A 675 -10.02 -27.73 26.09
C THR A 675 -10.14 -27.01 24.74
N LYS A 676 -11.34 -26.91 24.15
CA LYS A 676 -11.57 -26.14 22.91
C LYS A 676 -11.12 -24.70 23.01
N THR A 677 -11.47 -24.06 24.13
CA THR A 677 -11.16 -22.65 24.35
C THR A 677 -9.66 -22.42 24.50
N PHE A 678 -9.01 -23.23 25.33
CA PHE A 678 -7.57 -23.14 25.52
C PHE A 678 -6.83 -23.33 24.20
N VAL A 679 -7.17 -24.38 23.44
CA VAL A 679 -6.58 -24.65 22.12
C VAL A 679 -6.80 -23.47 21.17
N THR A 680 -8.00 -22.92 21.12
CA THR A 680 -8.34 -21.80 20.23
C THR A 680 -7.52 -20.55 20.55
N LEU A 681 -7.45 -20.13 21.81
CA LEU A 681 -6.70 -18.92 22.18
C LEU A 681 -5.19 -19.09 22.04
N SER A 682 -4.66 -20.27 22.41
CA SER A 682 -3.24 -20.59 22.19
C SER A 682 -2.89 -20.54 20.71
N ASN A 683 -3.76 -21.06 19.84
CA ASN A 683 -3.54 -21.04 18.40
C ASN A 683 -3.66 -19.64 17.79
N LEU A 684 -4.58 -18.80 18.26
CA LEU A 684 -4.62 -17.39 17.83
C LEU A 684 -3.34 -16.64 18.20
N LYS A 685 -2.78 -16.88 19.39
CA LYS A 685 -1.48 -16.31 19.78
C LYS A 685 -0.36 -16.81 18.86
N ALA A 686 -0.33 -18.11 18.57
CA ALA A 686 0.68 -18.69 17.69
C ALA A 686 0.57 -18.14 16.25
N ILE A 687 -0.63 -18.02 15.71
CA ILE A 687 -0.91 -17.41 14.39
C ILE A 687 -0.37 -15.97 14.36
N ARG A 688 -0.73 -15.15 15.36
CA ARG A 688 -0.28 -13.77 15.45
C ARG A 688 1.24 -13.67 15.57
N GLN A 689 1.87 -14.49 16.40
CA GLN A 689 3.32 -14.52 16.55
C GLN A 689 4.03 -14.88 15.23
N ASP A 690 3.51 -15.83 14.46
CA ASP A 690 4.11 -16.19 13.18
C ASP A 690 3.93 -15.07 12.14
N ILE A 691 2.79 -14.37 12.13
CA ILE A 691 2.59 -13.17 11.31
C ILE A 691 3.63 -12.09 11.67
N GLU A 692 3.84 -11.84 12.96
CA GLU A 692 4.85 -10.88 13.42
C GLU A 692 6.25 -11.29 13.00
N ILE A 693 6.62 -12.58 13.08
CA ILE A 693 7.91 -13.07 12.57
C ILE A 693 8.03 -12.84 11.06
N ILE A 694 6.95 -13.06 10.31
CA ILE A 694 6.93 -12.80 8.87
C ILE A 694 7.15 -11.30 8.60
N GLU A 695 6.45 -10.42 9.31
CA GLU A 695 6.59 -8.97 9.21
C GLU A 695 7.97 -8.48 9.67
N PHE A 696 8.53 -9.01 10.75
CA PHE A 696 9.88 -8.65 11.21
C PHE A 696 10.94 -9.03 10.19
N ASN A 697 10.82 -10.20 9.56
CA ASN A 697 11.75 -10.58 8.51
C ASN A 697 11.64 -9.62 7.32
N PHE A 698 10.44 -9.21 6.95
CA PHE A 698 10.21 -8.20 5.92
C PHE A 698 10.86 -6.86 6.34
N PHE A 699 10.50 -6.30 7.48
CA PHE A 699 11.00 -5.00 7.95
C PHE A 699 12.51 -4.97 8.21
N SER A 700 13.09 -6.08 8.66
CA SER A 700 14.55 -6.20 8.88
C SER A 700 15.37 -6.02 7.60
N THR A 701 14.74 -6.17 6.43
CA THR A 701 15.36 -5.87 5.14
C THR A 701 15.69 -4.38 5.01
N PHE A 702 14.94 -3.50 5.69
CA PHE A 702 15.04 -2.04 5.61
C PHE A 702 15.76 -1.41 6.82
N ASP A 703 16.13 -2.20 7.84
CA ASP A 703 16.81 -1.70 9.05
C ASP A 703 18.18 -1.05 8.76
N GLN A 704 18.77 -1.31 7.58
CA GLN A 704 20.06 -0.75 7.18
C GLN A 704 19.95 0.56 6.38
N GLY A 705 18.73 1.09 6.22
CA GLY A 705 18.44 2.29 5.46
C GLY A 705 17.56 2.00 4.23
N PRO A 706 17.38 3.00 3.35
CA PRO A 706 16.65 2.82 2.10
C PRO A 706 17.24 1.65 1.31
N VAL A 707 16.36 0.81 0.76
CA VAL A 707 16.74 -0.27 -0.15
C VAL A 707 16.14 -0.01 -1.52
N ASP A 708 16.77 -0.57 -2.55
CA ASP A 708 16.25 -0.49 -3.91
C ASP A 708 14.90 -1.21 -4.03
N ASP A 709 14.02 -0.72 -4.90
CA ASP A 709 12.66 -1.26 -5.11
C ASP A 709 12.64 -2.77 -5.40
N SER A 710 13.65 -3.28 -6.11
CA SER A 710 13.77 -4.73 -6.39
C SER A 710 13.94 -5.57 -5.13
N VAL A 711 14.66 -5.05 -4.13
CA VAL A 711 14.84 -5.70 -2.82
C VAL A 711 13.55 -5.64 -2.02
N PHE A 712 12.87 -4.48 -2.04
CA PHE A 712 11.55 -4.32 -1.43
C PHE A 712 10.54 -5.32 -1.99
N GLN A 713 10.43 -5.42 -3.32
CA GLN A 713 9.50 -6.33 -3.99
C GLN A 713 9.81 -7.80 -3.67
N ALA A 714 11.08 -8.20 -3.72
CA ALA A 714 11.48 -9.56 -3.37
C ALA A 714 11.13 -9.88 -1.90
N ALA A 715 11.35 -8.95 -0.98
CA ALA A 715 10.96 -9.10 0.41
C ALA A 715 9.44 -9.20 0.57
N ASN A 716 8.67 -8.38 -0.17
CA ASN A 716 7.20 -8.40 -0.14
C ASN A 716 6.63 -9.71 -0.71
N GLU A 717 7.20 -10.24 -1.80
CA GLU A 717 6.82 -11.55 -2.34
C GLU A 717 7.06 -12.68 -1.34
N VAL A 718 8.19 -12.65 -0.62
CA VAL A 718 8.48 -13.61 0.44
C VAL A 718 7.50 -13.45 1.61
N LYS A 719 7.16 -12.21 1.99
CA LYS A 719 6.12 -11.91 3.00
C LYS A 719 4.78 -12.53 2.58
N LYS A 720 4.29 -12.22 1.38
CA LYS A 720 3.03 -12.72 0.80
C LYS A 720 3.00 -14.25 0.75
N ALA A 721 4.04 -14.88 0.19
CA ALA A 721 4.13 -16.33 0.10
C ALA A 721 4.09 -17.02 1.48
N ARG A 722 4.70 -16.41 2.51
CA ARG A 722 4.66 -16.93 3.88
C ARG A 722 3.31 -16.74 4.54
N LEU A 723 2.63 -15.61 4.31
CA LEU A 723 1.25 -15.40 4.77
C LEU A 723 0.29 -16.40 4.13
N ASP A 724 0.41 -16.63 2.82
CA ASP A 724 -0.38 -17.63 2.09
C ASP A 724 -0.14 -19.05 2.60
N ASP A 725 1.11 -19.37 2.98
CA ASP A 725 1.44 -20.66 3.57
C ASP A 725 0.85 -20.81 4.98
N LEU A 726 0.91 -19.74 5.78
CA LEU A 726 0.32 -19.68 7.11
C LEU A 726 -1.21 -19.88 7.09
N VAL A 727 -1.92 -19.39 6.06
CA VAL A 727 -3.34 -19.68 5.84
C VAL A 727 -3.62 -21.18 5.76
N LYS A 728 -2.74 -21.97 5.12
CA LYS A 728 -2.90 -23.42 4.97
C LYS A 728 -2.73 -24.16 6.29
N HIS A 729 -2.08 -23.54 7.28
CA HIS A 729 -1.84 -24.10 8.61
C HIS A 729 -2.99 -23.87 9.59
N ILE A 730 -3.97 -23.06 9.21
CA ILE A 730 -5.15 -22.78 10.01
C ILE A 730 -6.23 -23.84 9.70
N GLY A 731 -6.82 -24.41 10.75
CA GLY A 731 -7.90 -25.38 10.68
C GLY A 731 -8.92 -25.20 11.80
N GLY A 732 -9.76 -26.21 12.00
CA GLY A 732 -10.79 -26.20 13.04
C GLY A 732 -12.20 -26.26 12.48
N VAL A 733 -13.18 -26.12 13.37
CA VAL A 733 -14.61 -26.18 13.03
C VAL A 733 -15.34 -25.01 13.68
N GLN A 734 -16.32 -24.45 12.99
CA GLN A 734 -17.11 -23.30 13.42
C GLN A 734 -18.09 -23.63 14.53
N ASP A 735 -18.54 -24.88 14.61
CA ASP A 735 -19.64 -25.29 15.48
C ASP A 735 -19.55 -26.76 15.92
N SER A 736 -20.48 -27.16 16.78
CA SER A 736 -20.65 -28.54 17.24
C SER A 736 -21.06 -29.53 16.15
N SER A 737 -21.50 -29.06 14.98
CA SER A 737 -21.82 -29.92 13.83
C SER A 737 -20.56 -30.34 13.06
N GLY A 738 -19.41 -29.73 13.37
CA GLY A 738 -18.14 -30.01 12.72
C GLY A 738 -17.98 -29.26 11.40
N THR A 739 -18.71 -28.17 11.19
CA THR A 739 -18.60 -27.36 9.97
C THR A 739 -17.19 -26.76 9.89
N PRO A 740 -16.36 -27.05 8.87
CA PRO A 740 -14.99 -26.54 8.82
C PRO A 740 -14.91 -25.02 8.70
N ILE A 741 -13.86 -24.40 9.27
CA ILE A 741 -13.52 -23.01 8.98
C ILE A 741 -13.17 -22.89 7.49
N THR A 742 -13.80 -21.94 6.79
CA THR A 742 -13.68 -21.81 5.34
C THR A 742 -12.34 -21.17 4.94
N PRO A 743 -11.82 -21.39 3.71
CA PRO A 743 -10.62 -20.70 3.23
C PRO A 743 -10.69 -19.18 3.40
N ALA A 744 -11.81 -18.55 2.99
CA ALA A 744 -12.03 -17.12 3.13
C ALA A 744 -11.92 -16.62 4.58
N GLN A 745 -12.42 -17.40 5.56
CA GLN A 745 -12.29 -17.04 6.97
C GLN A 745 -10.84 -17.12 7.47
N LYS A 746 -10.06 -18.10 6.97
CA LYS A 746 -8.64 -18.22 7.31
C LYS A 746 -7.84 -17.06 6.74
N GLU A 747 -8.09 -16.71 5.48
CA GLU A 747 -7.48 -15.54 4.81
C GLU A 747 -7.84 -14.25 5.54
N ALA A 748 -9.12 -14.04 5.87
CA ALA A 748 -9.57 -12.89 6.64
C ALA A 748 -8.93 -12.82 8.03
N LEU A 749 -8.79 -13.97 8.72
CA LEU A 749 -8.12 -14.04 10.03
C LEU A 749 -6.66 -13.58 9.94
N VAL A 750 -5.91 -14.06 8.95
CA VAL A 750 -4.52 -13.65 8.73
C VAL A 750 -4.45 -12.17 8.39
N LEU A 751 -5.30 -11.70 7.47
CA LEU A 751 -5.33 -10.30 7.05
C LEU A 751 -5.63 -9.34 8.21
N MET A 752 -6.60 -9.66 9.08
CA MET A 752 -6.93 -8.80 10.23
C MET A 752 -5.79 -8.68 11.26
N PHE A 753 -4.87 -9.66 11.26
CA PHE A 753 -3.68 -9.64 12.09
C PHE A 753 -2.49 -8.97 11.41
N VAL A 754 -2.43 -8.85 10.08
CA VAL A 754 -1.33 -8.11 9.42
C VAL A 754 -1.45 -6.63 9.77
N GLN A 755 -0.32 -5.93 9.96
CA GLN A 755 -0.35 -4.48 10.12
C GLN A 755 -0.59 -3.83 8.74
N PRO A 756 -1.47 -2.81 8.65
CA PRO A 756 -1.57 -2.03 7.42
C PRO A 756 -0.21 -1.42 7.07
N ASP A 757 0.39 -1.84 5.95
CA ASP A 757 1.63 -1.30 5.38
C ASP A 757 1.34 -0.46 4.12
N PHE A 758 1.15 0.84 4.32
CA PHE A 758 0.90 1.79 3.23
C PHE A 758 2.18 2.28 2.55
#